data_AF-A0A349E078-F1
#
_entry.id   AF-A0A349E078-F1
#
_cell.length_a   1.000
_cell.length_b   1.000
_cell.length_c   1.000
_cell.angle_alpha   90.00
_cell.angle_beta   90.00
_cell.angle_gamma   90.00
#
_symmetry.space_group_name_H-M   'P 1'
#
loop_
_entity.id
_entity.type
_entity.pdbx_description
1 polymer ?
#
loop_
_entity_poly.entity_id
_entity_poly.type
_entity_poly.pdbx_seq_one_letter_code
_entity_poly.pdbx_strand_id
1 'polypeptide(L)'
;MANHLKYNQLLNDYKSLTWQNRDVFTYYERLHRYLMRKLGEEIAQLFAKPDITDEALKGQTEGSWKATWLTSDAQPITNLEAEEQEAAKQVLAVQLERLHEYTQKLAKSSDVEDQKWGELIDQALVIPDESHIFTEDGQFTLVAWGFRLEKTFDLKKSLPNTKENADVDIKTPLPATESSSTSETQKDEEPTEISEATTTPTPPADSDPKPQGTDSAPSNSEKTETNESITTQANKDEAKPTEPKQPWWKRLWWLWLLLLLCLVLMLSLRQCKPKENNPLPSQPGKLVPIDSSKITEDPQKAKVIASDRLNVALTGPNNNIPAFAKAFKAAYPRSNFKIIYYDTLTHRLQLQIPTNEREKVKKELPQKLKAFKMLIWYEGIFQRNFRYEPNDPGFQNLKQSWYHTKIKVQEAWDVTRGDTGLVVAVIDDGFDLSHPEFRGKVYRPWNVVTASPAVNTGRKSTHGTHVAGIAIGVADNGQGVSGIAPNCKFMPIQVGDFNGQLTSTAIIDGILYAINNGADVVNISLGLVMPTRVTKLPPQTQREIIANYYKDEEAFWNELFKNAYDKNIVVVLAGGNQNVMIGLDPMQRSPHTVKVSAVDPRNNKASFSNYGDQSTLSAPGVDIYSSLPKNRYNYLSGTSMAAPVVTGSIALLKSANRAMSFPDIVDLLQSTGIPVNNRGSYVGNIIQLDQALGIAQKGREKVPKVDCPDAQRKIDDLLQQIEKIKQDCKREELTGDTLRIPTNPDFDKEDFGFAVGRWKSTTYIYSVEDGEKVTIYFDFFKNGTGKITLVEPNGRQCTADLSLALLSGQFNIDQLVSATCLPPPKGYNPYTFECKPDKNGYAECIAQNKKRAANRFKFKLVKIK
;
A
#
# COMPACT_ATOMS: atom_id res chain seq x y z
N MET A 1 19.63 2.67 12.99
CA MET A 1 20.13 1.92 14.15
C MET A 1 19.39 2.47 15.35
N ALA A 2 18.56 1.67 16.02
CA ALA A 2 17.88 2.12 17.23
C ALA A 2 18.80 1.79 18.41
N ASN A 3 19.19 2.80 19.19
CA ASN A 3 19.96 2.59 20.41
C ASN A 3 19.02 1.97 21.42
N HIS A 4 19.06 0.64 21.49
CA HIS A 4 18.38 -0.16 22.48
C HIS A 4 19.36 -0.37 23.63
N LEU A 5 19.09 0.19 24.80
CA LEU A 5 19.78 -0.27 25.99
C LEU A 5 19.32 -1.71 26.25
N LYS A 6 20.26 -2.66 26.17
CA LYS A 6 20.08 -4.03 26.68
C LYS A 6 20.75 -4.09 28.03
N TYR A 7 19.96 -4.02 29.09
CA TYR A 7 20.50 -4.39 30.40
C TYR A 7 20.61 -5.91 30.46
N ASN A 8 21.81 -6.38 30.73
CA ASN A 8 22.24 -7.75 30.53
C ASN A 8 22.73 -8.25 31.89
N GLN A 9 22.02 -9.22 32.49
CA GLN A 9 22.34 -9.69 33.83
C GLN A 9 22.24 -11.22 33.95
N LEU A 10 23.20 -11.81 34.65
CA LEU A 10 23.19 -13.23 35.00
C LEU A 10 22.09 -13.48 36.04
N LEU A 11 21.13 -14.34 35.72
CA LEU A 11 19.95 -14.61 36.57
C LEU A 11 20.13 -15.80 37.51
N ASN A 12 21.34 -16.34 37.62
CA ASN A 12 21.59 -17.56 38.39
C ASN A 12 21.26 -17.42 39.89
N ASP A 13 21.39 -16.21 40.44
CA ASP A 13 21.09 -15.92 41.85
C ASP A 13 19.65 -15.45 42.07
N TYR A 14 18.86 -15.30 41.00
CA TYR A 14 17.51 -14.73 41.02
C TYR A 14 16.43 -15.81 41.08
N LYS A 15 15.43 -15.62 41.94
CA LYS A 15 14.20 -16.44 41.95
C LYS A 15 13.07 -15.65 41.30
N SER A 16 12.34 -16.26 40.36
CA SER A 16 11.16 -15.61 39.77
C SER A 16 10.05 -15.39 40.79
N LEU A 17 9.36 -14.25 40.69
CA LEU A 17 8.11 -14.00 41.40
C LEU A 17 6.96 -14.54 40.57
N THR A 18 5.99 -15.18 41.22
CA THR A 18 4.85 -15.79 40.52
C THR A 18 3.53 -15.13 40.92
N TRP A 19 2.71 -14.87 39.90
CA TRP A 19 1.33 -14.44 40.03
C TRP A 19 0.43 -15.41 39.29
N GLN A 20 -0.58 -15.95 39.97
CA GLN A 20 -1.46 -17.00 39.43
C GLN A 20 -0.69 -18.20 38.84
N ASN A 21 0.34 -18.67 39.56
CA ASN A 21 1.22 -19.78 39.13
C ASN A 21 1.99 -19.55 37.82
N ARG A 22 2.21 -18.29 37.43
CA ARG A 22 3.05 -17.90 36.30
C ARG A 22 3.98 -16.79 36.69
N ASP A 23 5.15 -16.70 36.04
CA ASP A 23 6.10 -15.65 36.38
C ASP A 23 5.54 -14.25 36.06
N VAL A 24 5.70 -13.32 36.99
CA VAL A 24 5.14 -11.96 36.92
C VAL A 24 5.58 -11.22 35.65
N PHE A 25 6.85 -11.39 35.23
CA PHE A 25 7.39 -10.74 34.04
C PHE A 25 6.67 -11.16 32.74
N THR A 26 6.03 -12.34 32.70
CA THR A 26 5.25 -12.81 31.54
C THR A 26 3.98 -11.97 31.30
N TYR A 27 3.57 -11.17 32.29
CA TYR A 27 2.43 -10.28 32.22
C TYR A 27 2.79 -8.87 31.74
N TYR A 28 4.06 -8.60 31.38
CA TYR A 28 4.53 -7.29 30.92
C TYR A 28 3.58 -6.60 29.93
N GLU A 29 3.24 -7.26 28.81
CA GLU A 29 2.41 -6.66 27.76
C GLU A 29 0.98 -6.34 28.24
N ARG A 30 0.51 -7.02 29.29
CA ARG A 30 -0.78 -6.74 29.90
C ARG A 30 -0.65 -5.59 30.91
N LEU A 31 0.36 -5.64 31.78
CA LEU A 31 0.69 -4.61 32.77
C LEU A 31 0.96 -3.26 32.11
N HIS A 32 1.84 -3.22 31.11
CA HIS A 32 2.19 -2.00 30.38
C HIS A 32 0.95 -1.36 29.74
N ARG A 33 0.13 -2.12 28.99
CA ARG A 33 -1.12 -1.59 28.42
C ARG A 33 -2.12 -1.14 29.48
N TYR A 34 -2.20 -1.85 30.60
CA TYR A 34 -3.11 -1.51 31.69
C TYR A 34 -2.71 -0.17 32.32
N LEU A 35 -1.43 0.00 32.68
CA LEU A 35 -0.89 1.23 33.24
C LEU A 35 -0.93 2.40 32.24
N MET A 36 -0.59 2.18 30.96
CA MET A 36 -0.69 3.20 29.90
C MET A 36 -2.09 3.81 29.85
N ARG A 37 -3.12 2.97 29.94
CA ARG A 37 -4.52 3.40 29.88
C ARG A 37 -5.00 4.09 31.17
N LYS A 38 -4.48 3.69 32.33
CA LYS A 38 -5.00 4.12 33.63
C LYS A 38 -4.22 5.29 34.24
N LEU A 39 -2.91 5.31 34.06
CA LEU A 39 -1.99 6.26 34.69
C LEU A 39 -1.13 7.03 33.67
N GLY A 40 -1.14 6.63 32.39
CA GLY A 40 -0.43 7.32 31.31
C GLY A 40 0.95 6.72 31.02
N GLU A 41 1.64 7.31 30.04
CA GLU A 41 2.87 6.78 29.47
C GLU A 41 4.04 6.76 30.46
N GLU A 42 4.21 7.84 31.21
CA GLU A 42 5.24 8.01 32.24
C GLU A 42 5.28 6.84 33.24
N ILE A 43 4.12 6.48 33.81
CA ILE A 43 4.03 5.38 34.79
C ILE A 43 4.16 4.01 34.14
N ALA A 44 3.69 3.85 32.90
CA ALA A 44 3.77 2.58 32.21
C ALA A 44 5.19 2.24 31.72
N GLN A 45 6.00 3.27 31.47
CA GLN A 45 7.40 3.14 31.06
C GLN A 45 8.34 2.84 32.23
N LEU A 46 7.87 2.93 33.48
CA LEU A 46 8.63 2.50 34.66
C LEU A 46 9.06 1.03 34.57
N PHE A 47 8.36 0.15 33.85
CA PHE A 47 8.74 -1.26 33.74
C PHE A 47 9.40 -1.53 32.37
N ALA A 48 10.66 -1.97 32.36
CA ALA A 48 11.34 -2.37 31.12
C ALA A 48 10.74 -3.66 30.54
N LYS A 49 10.75 -3.83 29.21
CA LYS A 49 10.32 -5.09 28.60
C LYS A 49 11.34 -6.21 28.86
N PRO A 50 10.97 -7.30 29.53
CA PRO A 50 11.85 -8.46 29.70
C PRO A 50 11.96 -9.24 28.37
N ASP A 51 13.17 -9.65 28.02
CA ASP A 51 13.51 -10.56 26.92
C ASP A 51 14.43 -11.65 27.49
N ILE A 52 13.77 -12.70 28.01
CA ILE A 52 14.35 -13.76 28.84
C ILE A 52 14.09 -15.09 28.12
N THR A 53 15.15 -15.84 27.82
CA THR A 53 15.06 -17.13 27.12
C THR A 53 14.70 -18.27 28.09
N ASP A 54 14.19 -19.37 27.56
CA ASP A 54 13.90 -20.59 28.34
C ASP A 54 15.16 -21.18 29.00
N GLU A 55 16.35 -20.87 28.47
CA GLU A 55 17.65 -21.25 29.02
C GLU A 55 18.06 -20.35 30.20
N ALA A 56 17.70 -19.06 30.16
CA ALA A 56 17.91 -18.12 31.27
C ALA A 56 17.04 -18.48 32.48
N LEU A 57 15.81 -18.93 32.23
CA LEU A 57 14.89 -19.40 33.27
C LEU A 57 15.34 -20.71 33.95
N LYS A 58 16.25 -21.47 33.32
CA LYS A 58 16.85 -22.69 33.89
C LYS A 58 18.11 -22.40 34.71
N GLY A 59 18.46 -21.13 34.93
CA GLY A 59 19.63 -20.72 35.71
C GLY A 59 20.96 -20.98 34.99
N GLN A 60 20.97 -20.95 33.65
CA GLN A 60 22.16 -21.22 32.85
C GLN A 60 22.63 -20.03 31.98
N THR A 61 21.91 -18.91 31.91
CA THR A 61 22.26 -17.79 31.02
C THR A 61 21.83 -16.40 31.53
N GLU A 62 22.18 -15.38 30.74
CA GLU A 62 21.91 -13.95 30.87
C GLU A 62 20.47 -13.60 30.43
N GLY A 63 19.76 -12.77 31.21
CA GLY A 63 18.50 -12.15 30.81
C GLY A 63 18.71 -10.73 30.28
N SER A 64 17.85 -10.28 29.35
CA SER A 64 17.92 -8.92 28.80
C SER A 64 16.65 -8.11 29.05
N TRP A 65 16.79 -6.80 29.32
CA TRP A 65 15.67 -5.85 29.45
C TRP A 65 15.79 -4.74 28.43
N LYS A 66 14.66 -4.31 27.88
CA LYS A 66 14.58 -3.31 26.82
C LYS A 66 13.65 -2.17 27.20
N ALA A 67 14.17 -0.94 27.12
CA ALA A 67 13.38 0.27 27.09
C ALA A 67 13.50 0.90 25.70
N THR A 68 12.41 1.48 25.19
CA THR A 68 12.37 2.06 23.83
C THR A 68 12.68 3.55 23.79
N TRP A 69 12.72 4.20 24.95
CA TRP A 69 12.95 5.64 25.10
C TRP A 69 14.35 5.97 25.63
N LEU A 70 15.02 5.04 26.31
CA LEU A 70 16.41 5.19 26.76
C LEU A 70 17.38 5.15 25.57
N THR A 71 18.37 6.03 25.58
CA THR A 71 19.50 6.04 24.64
C THR A 71 20.72 5.30 25.22
N SER A 72 21.89 5.44 24.59
CA SER A 72 23.16 4.90 25.11
C SER A 72 23.62 5.58 26.39
N ASP A 73 23.07 6.75 26.70
CA ASP A 73 23.57 7.63 27.75
C ASP A 73 22.85 7.38 29.09
N ALA A 74 21.84 6.50 29.06
CA ALA A 74 21.14 6.01 30.24
C ALA A 74 22.07 5.25 31.20
N GLN A 75 22.00 5.59 32.48
CA GLN A 75 22.80 4.96 33.54
C GLN A 75 21.95 4.62 34.78
N PRO A 76 22.39 3.66 35.60
CA PRO A 76 21.82 3.43 36.92
C PRO A 76 21.84 4.69 37.77
N ILE A 77 20.80 4.93 38.58
CA ILE A 77 20.80 6.08 39.49
C ILE A 77 21.99 6.05 40.45
N THR A 78 22.49 4.86 40.82
CA THR A 78 23.67 4.70 41.69
C THR A 78 24.97 5.23 41.09
N ASN A 79 24.98 5.50 39.78
CA ASN A 79 26.13 6.04 39.06
C ASN A 79 26.10 7.57 38.95
N LEU A 80 25.03 8.23 39.40
CA LEU A 80 24.94 9.70 39.44
C LEU A 80 25.74 10.25 40.63
N GLU A 81 26.02 11.56 40.62
CA GLU A 81 26.60 12.24 41.78
C GLU A 81 25.60 12.33 42.94
N ALA A 82 26.08 12.42 44.19
CA ALA A 82 25.23 12.29 45.38
C ALA A 82 24.04 13.28 45.42
N GLU A 83 24.22 14.50 44.93
CA GLU A 83 23.16 15.52 44.85
C GLU A 83 22.12 15.19 43.76
N GLU A 84 22.58 14.67 42.61
CA GLU A 84 21.73 14.24 41.50
C GLU A 84 20.97 12.96 41.84
N GLN A 85 21.59 12.05 42.61
CA GLN A 85 20.92 10.88 43.17
C GLN A 85 19.74 11.28 44.04
N GLU A 86 19.93 12.25 44.93
CA GLU A 86 18.87 12.71 45.83
C GLU A 86 17.72 13.37 45.05
N ALA A 87 18.03 14.21 44.06
CA ALA A 87 17.03 14.81 43.17
C ALA A 87 16.26 13.75 42.36
N ALA A 88 16.98 12.78 41.79
CA ALA A 88 16.38 11.68 41.03
C ALA A 88 15.44 10.83 41.90
N LYS A 89 15.84 10.54 43.15
CA LYS A 89 15.01 9.82 44.12
C LYS A 89 13.74 10.58 44.47
N GLN A 90 13.78 11.90 44.56
CA GLN A 90 12.58 12.72 44.80
C GLN A 90 11.59 12.67 43.62
N VAL A 91 12.07 12.79 42.38
CA VAL A 91 11.19 12.70 41.19
C VAL A 91 10.57 11.30 41.08
N LEU A 92 11.37 10.26 41.27
CA LEU A 92 10.88 8.88 41.26
C LEU A 92 9.86 8.61 42.37
N ALA A 93 10.04 9.20 43.56
CA ALA A 93 9.09 9.07 44.67
C ALA A 93 7.69 9.59 44.30
N VAL A 94 7.59 10.71 43.56
CA VAL A 94 6.31 11.25 43.09
C VAL A 94 5.60 10.29 42.12
N GLN A 95 6.34 9.71 41.18
CA GLN A 95 5.79 8.73 40.22
C GLN A 95 5.29 7.47 40.93
N LEU A 96 6.05 6.99 41.92
CA LEU A 96 5.70 5.80 42.68
C LEU A 96 4.57 6.04 43.66
N GLU A 97 4.41 7.24 44.22
CA GLU A 97 3.26 7.59 45.05
C GLU A 97 1.98 7.54 44.24
N ARG A 98 1.97 8.13 43.04
CA ARG A 98 0.81 8.07 42.14
C ARG A 98 0.45 6.63 41.76
N LEU A 99 1.45 5.79 41.49
CA LEU A 99 1.23 4.37 41.25
C LEU A 99 0.72 3.65 42.50
N HIS A 100 1.26 3.98 43.68
CA HIS A 100 0.88 3.41 44.96
C HIS A 100 -0.57 3.73 45.35
N GLU A 101 -0.99 4.99 45.25
CA GLU A 101 -2.38 5.41 45.49
C GLU A 101 -3.34 4.62 44.62
N TYR A 102 -2.98 4.43 43.34
CA TYR A 102 -3.77 3.64 42.41
C TYR A 102 -3.81 2.16 42.81
N THR A 103 -2.67 1.56 43.19
CA THR A 103 -2.61 0.19 43.69
C THR A 103 -3.45 0.01 44.95
N GLN A 104 -3.45 0.97 45.88
CA GLN A 104 -4.29 0.93 47.08
C GLN A 104 -5.78 1.03 46.75
N LYS A 105 -6.14 1.85 45.75
CA LYS A 105 -7.51 1.94 45.25
C LYS A 105 -7.96 0.59 44.66
N LEU A 106 -7.09 -0.08 43.90
CA LEU A 106 -7.36 -1.40 43.33
C LEU A 106 -7.52 -2.48 44.40
N ALA A 107 -6.64 -2.50 45.41
CA ALA A 107 -6.70 -3.44 46.52
C ALA A 107 -7.99 -3.31 47.34
N LYS A 108 -8.57 -2.10 47.43
CA LYS A 108 -9.84 -1.83 48.12
C LYS A 108 -11.08 -1.96 47.22
N SER A 109 -10.91 -2.28 45.94
CA SER A 109 -12.02 -2.47 45.01
C SER A 109 -12.84 -3.70 45.39
N SER A 110 -14.15 -3.68 45.16
CA SER A 110 -15.00 -4.87 45.26
C SER A 110 -14.90 -5.77 44.02
N ASP A 111 -14.25 -5.29 42.96
CA ASP A 111 -14.00 -6.05 41.74
C ASP A 111 -12.76 -6.95 41.91
N VAL A 112 -12.95 -8.26 41.72
CA VAL A 112 -11.91 -9.28 41.89
C VAL A 112 -10.75 -9.10 40.91
N GLU A 113 -11.02 -8.59 39.71
CA GLU A 113 -10.00 -8.33 38.69
C GLU A 113 -9.18 -7.09 39.05
N ASP A 114 -9.81 -6.04 39.59
CA ASP A 114 -9.08 -4.88 40.11
C ASP A 114 -8.14 -5.26 41.27
N GLN A 115 -8.60 -6.07 42.23
CA GLN A 115 -7.76 -6.55 43.34
C GLN A 115 -6.52 -7.30 42.81
N LYS A 116 -6.74 -8.15 41.81
CA LYS A 116 -5.72 -8.91 41.08
C LYS A 116 -4.70 -8.02 40.37
N TRP A 117 -5.14 -6.93 39.74
CA TRP A 117 -4.26 -5.91 39.16
C TRP A 117 -3.45 -5.18 40.22
N GLY A 118 -4.08 -4.86 41.35
CA GLY A 118 -3.39 -4.26 42.50
C GLY A 118 -2.25 -5.15 43.00
N GLU A 119 -2.51 -6.44 43.19
CA GLU A 119 -1.50 -7.41 43.62
C GLU A 119 -0.35 -7.56 42.61
N LEU A 120 -0.66 -7.64 41.31
CA LEU A 120 0.37 -7.75 40.27
C LEU A 120 1.30 -6.52 40.25
N ILE A 121 0.73 -5.31 40.37
CA ILE A 121 1.51 -4.06 40.39
C ILE A 121 2.38 -4.00 41.66
N ASP A 122 1.86 -4.45 42.80
CA ASP A 122 2.61 -4.49 44.06
C ASP A 122 3.84 -5.40 43.96
N GLN A 123 3.67 -6.61 43.40
CA GLN A 123 4.76 -7.56 43.19
C GLN A 123 5.79 -7.06 42.17
N ALA A 124 5.37 -6.32 41.14
CA ALA A 124 6.27 -5.80 40.11
C ALA A 124 7.21 -4.70 40.63
N LEU A 125 6.88 -4.05 41.75
CA LEU A 125 7.69 -2.99 42.36
C LEU A 125 8.81 -3.51 43.28
N VAL A 126 8.91 -4.82 43.43
CA VAL A 126 10.02 -5.46 44.15
C VAL A 126 11.15 -5.69 43.16
N ILE A 127 12.28 -5.01 43.41
CA ILE A 127 13.52 -5.14 42.62
C ILE A 127 14.69 -5.49 43.55
N PRO A 128 15.85 -5.90 43.01
CA PRO A 128 16.98 -6.36 43.82
C PRO A 128 17.59 -5.25 44.68
N ASP A 129 17.90 -4.11 44.07
CA ASP A 129 18.52 -2.94 44.66
C ASP A 129 18.39 -1.71 43.72
N GLU A 130 18.90 -0.55 44.16
CA GLU A 130 18.82 0.73 43.44
C GLU A 130 19.58 0.75 42.10
N SER A 131 20.57 -0.13 41.89
CA SER A 131 21.33 -0.17 40.63
C SER A 131 20.50 -0.67 39.43
N HIS A 132 19.29 -1.17 39.70
CA HIS A 132 18.33 -1.63 38.71
C HIS A 132 17.30 -0.55 38.33
N ILE A 133 17.55 0.70 38.73
CA ILE A 133 16.76 1.86 38.37
C ILE A 133 17.62 2.70 37.42
N PHE A 134 17.22 2.74 36.16
CA PHE A 134 17.89 3.52 35.12
C PHE A 134 17.19 4.85 34.93
N THR A 135 17.98 5.89 34.65
CA THR A 135 17.46 7.23 34.36
C THR A 135 18.17 7.90 33.21
N GLU A 136 17.42 8.75 32.51
CA GLU A 136 17.87 9.66 31.47
C GLU A 136 16.83 10.79 31.36
N ASP A 137 17.28 12.04 31.28
CA ASP A 137 16.42 13.23 31.19
C ASP A 137 15.26 13.29 32.22
N GLY A 138 15.49 12.79 33.44
CA GLY A 138 14.49 12.79 34.52
C GLY A 138 13.36 11.77 34.36
N GLN A 139 13.45 10.87 33.38
CA GLN A 139 12.59 9.70 33.26
C GLN A 139 13.26 8.47 33.89
N PHE A 140 12.47 7.47 34.29
CA PHE A 140 12.96 6.30 35.03
C PHE A 140 12.47 4.98 34.45
N THR A 141 13.31 3.95 34.53
CA THR A 141 12.94 2.58 34.17
C THR A 141 13.56 1.58 35.13
N LEU A 142 12.73 0.66 35.61
CA LEU A 142 13.07 -0.48 36.43
C LEU A 142 13.43 -1.66 35.52
N VAL A 143 14.64 -2.19 35.70
CA VAL A 143 15.08 -3.46 35.13
C VAL A 143 15.03 -4.56 36.20
N ALA A 144 15.10 -5.83 35.80
CA ALA A 144 15.02 -6.98 36.70
C ALA A 144 13.75 -7.06 37.59
N TRP A 145 12.69 -6.32 37.24
CA TRP A 145 11.40 -6.43 37.92
C TRP A 145 10.78 -7.82 37.72
N GLY A 146 10.09 -8.33 38.74
CA GLY A 146 9.50 -9.68 38.72
C GLY A 146 10.44 -10.80 39.20
N PHE A 147 11.58 -10.46 39.80
CA PHE A 147 12.53 -11.40 40.40
C PHE A 147 12.91 -10.97 41.83
N ARG A 148 13.42 -11.91 42.65
CA ARG A 148 13.83 -11.67 44.04
C ARG A 148 15.20 -12.31 44.37
N LEU A 149 15.96 -11.63 45.22
CA LEU A 149 17.16 -12.12 45.93
C LEU A 149 16.82 -12.41 47.41
N GLU A 150 17.75 -12.99 48.18
CA GLU A 150 17.57 -13.20 49.63
C GLU A 150 17.45 -11.89 50.43
N LYS A 151 18.05 -10.81 49.94
CA LYS A 151 17.81 -9.44 50.40
C LYS A 151 17.10 -8.69 49.28
N THR A 152 15.87 -8.25 49.52
CA THR A 152 15.06 -7.52 48.53
C THR A 152 14.97 -6.05 48.90
N PHE A 153 15.09 -5.18 47.90
CA PHE A 153 14.84 -3.75 48.03
C PHE A 153 13.37 -3.44 47.74
N ASP A 154 12.65 -2.96 48.76
CA ASP A 154 11.27 -2.53 48.62
C ASP A 154 11.27 -1.05 48.24
N LEU A 155 11.14 -0.77 46.94
CA LEU A 155 11.18 0.57 46.36
C LEU A 155 10.29 1.57 47.12
N LYS A 156 9.17 1.09 47.66
CA LYS A 156 8.16 1.90 48.36
C LYS A 156 8.60 2.37 49.74
N LYS A 157 9.52 1.63 50.40
CA LYS A 157 9.96 1.92 51.77
C LYS A 157 11.29 2.69 51.81
N SER A 158 12.01 2.70 50.71
CA SER A 158 13.38 3.18 50.65
C SER A 158 13.53 4.57 50.03
N LEU A 159 12.49 5.09 49.39
CA LEU A 159 12.47 6.44 48.82
C LEU A 159 11.92 7.47 49.82
N PRO A 160 12.36 8.74 49.72
CA PRO A 160 11.93 9.80 50.63
C PRO A 160 10.41 10.00 50.60
N ASN A 161 9.83 10.27 51.76
CA ASN A 161 8.39 10.46 51.93
C ASN A 161 7.99 11.82 51.33
N THR A 162 7.19 11.81 50.27
CA THR A 162 6.70 13.00 49.54
C THR A 162 5.84 13.95 50.40
N LYS A 163 5.32 13.48 51.54
CA LYS A 163 4.49 14.28 52.45
C LYS A 163 5.26 15.32 53.27
N GLU A 164 6.60 15.29 53.29
CA GLU A 164 7.40 16.24 54.07
C GLU A 164 7.99 17.41 53.26
N ASN A 165 7.93 17.41 51.92
CA ASN A 165 8.44 18.52 51.10
C ASN A 165 7.44 18.90 50.02
N ALA A 166 6.47 19.75 50.37
CA ALA A 166 5.47 20.30 49.44
C ALA A 166 6.00 21.46 48.56
N ASP A 167 7.31 21.73 48.56
CA ASP A 167 7.94 22.86 47.86
C ASP A 167 9.13 22.43 46.97
N VAL A 168 8.97 21.38 46.15
CA VAL A 168 9.96 21.08 45.09
C VAL A 168 9.44 21.63 43.76
N ASP A 169 10.09 22.69 43.27
CA ASP A 169 9.83 23.29 41.96
C ASP A 169 10.27 22.32 40.84
N ILE A 170 9.30 21.72 40.15
CA ILE A 170 9.44 20.67 39.13
C ILE A 170 10.06 21.23 37.81
N LYS A 171 10.63 22.45 37.83
CA LYS A 171 11.14 23.15 36.64
C LYS A 171 12.65 23.29 36.55
N THR A 172 13.42 22.76 37.48
CA THR A 172 14.88 22.86 37.40
C THR A 172 15.43 21.64 36.65
N PRO A 173 16.02 21.80 35.45
CA PRO A 173 16.73 20.70 34.79
C PRO A 173 17.96 20.35 35.62
N LEU A 174 18.32 19.06 35.68
CA LEU A 174 19.64 18.64 36.13
C LEU A 174 20.71 19.43 35.36
N PRO A 175 21.75 19.97 36.02
CA PRO A 175 22.78 20.73 35.33
C PRO A 175 23.50 19.84 34.32
N ALA A 176 23.58 20.31 33.08
CA ALA A 176 24.30 19.61 32.02
C ALA A 176 25.79 19.56 32.35
N THR A 177 26.38 18.37 32.32
CA THR A 177 27.83 18.18 32.34
C THR A 177 28.42 18.74 31.04
N GLU A 178 29.02 19.93 31.13
CA GLU A 178 29.85 20.48 30.06
C GLU A 178 31.08 19.58 29.86
N SER A 179 31.19 18.97 28.67
CA SER A 179 32.44 18.36 28.23
C SER A 179 33.42 19.48 27.85
N SER A 180 34.23 19.88 28.82
CA SER A 180 35.32 20.83 28.59
C SER A 180 36.41 20.17 27.76
N SER A 181 36.62 20.71 26.55
CA SER A 181 37.87 20.56 25.81
C SER A 181 39.01 21.25 26.54
N THR A 182 40.09 20.52 26.85
CA THR A 182 41.42 21.11 26.97
C THR A 182 42.45 20.23 26.27
N SER A 183 43.14 20.88 25.34
CA SER A 183 44.36 20.46 24.67
C SER A 183 45.53 20.36 25.65
N GLU A 184 46.40 19.36 25.47
CA GLU A 184 47.83 19.55 25.73
C GLU A 184 48.70 18.68 24.80
N THR A 185 49.62 19.39 24.16
CA THR A 185 50.70 19.03 23.24
C THR A 185 51.83 18.22 23.87
N GLN A 186 52.46 17.33 23.08
CA GLN A 186 53.92 17.24 22.81
C GLN A 186 54.14 16.11 21.76
N LYS A 187 54.72 16.41 20.58
CA LYS A 187 56.17 16.41 20.24
C LYS A 187 56.80 15.03 20.37
N ASP A 188 57.65 14.51 19.48
CA ASP A 188 58.34 14.95 18.28
C ASP A 188 58.74 13.65 17.54
N GLU A 189 58.89 13.70 16.22
CA GLU A 189 60.02 13.17 15.43
C GLU A 189 59.61 12.76 14.00
N GLU A 190 60.32 13.41 13.09
CA GLU A 190 60.23 13.37 11.64
C GLU A 190 61.46 12.56 11.12
N PRO A 191 61.84 12.60 9.83
CA PRO A 191 61.51 11.60 8.80
C PRO A 191 62.76 10.85 8.25
N THR A 192 62.53 9.81 7.45
CA THR A 192 63.50 9.34 6.45
C THR A 192 62.78 8.74 5.23
N GLU A 193 62.50 9.60 4.25
CA GLU A 193 63.20 9.74 2.97
C GLU A 193 63.73 8.47 2.21
N ILE A 194 63.45 8.50 0.88
CA ILE A 194 64.30 8.09 -0.28
C ILE A 194 63.84 6.92 -1.21
N SER A 195 63.67 7.33 -2.48
CA SER A 195 63.90 6.66 -3.79
C SER A 195 62.86 5.66 -4.33
N GLU A 196 62.12 6.03 -5.38
CA GLU A 196 62.44 5.97 -6.84
C GLU A 196 62.19 4.58 -7.44
N ALA A 197 61.13 4.47 -8.26
CA ALA A 197 61.17 4.37 -9.72
C ALA A 197 61.85 3.08 -10.21
N THR A 198 61.22 2.26 -11.06
CA THR A 198 61.33 2.46 -12.52
C THR A 198 60.36 1.52 -13.28
N THR A 199 59.76 2.11 -14.30
CA THR A 199 59.10 1.61 -15.51
C THR A 199 59.37 0.17 -15.97
N THR A 200 58.37 -0.50 -16.56
CA THR A 200 58.21 -0.57 -18.03
C THR A 200 56.93 -1.28 -18.50
N PRO A 201 56.45 -1.00 -19.73
CA PRO A 201 55.20 -1.49 -20.30
C PRO A 201 55.40 -2.48 -21.47
N THR A 202 54.27 -2.96 -22.01
CA THR A 202 53.94 -3.24 -23.43
C THR A 202 53.68 -4.73 -23.85
N PRO A 203 52.55 -4.99 -24.55
CA PRO A 203 52.19 -6.23 -25.31
C PRO A 203 52.63 -6.08 -26.81
N PRO A 204 52.04 -6.64 -27.92
CA PRO A 204 50.83 -7.47 -28.18
C PRO A 204 50.89 -8.49 -29.38
N ALA A 205 49.68 -8.91 -29.83
CA ALA A 205 49.26 -9.50 -31.14
C ALA A 205 49.19 -11.05 -31.20
N ASP A 206 48.13 -11.71 -31.70
CA ASP A 206 47.53 -11.53 -33.04
C ASP A 206 46.02 -11.84 -33.15
N SER A 207 45.45 -11.28 -34.21
CA SER A 207 44.10 -11.43 -34.77
C SER A 207 44.15 -12.16 -36.13
N ASP A 208 43.18 -13.04 -36.45
CA ASP A 208 42.32 -12.93 -37.66
C ASP A 208 41.46 -14.20 -37.96
N PRO A 209 40.33 -14.09 -38.71
CA PRO A 209 39.50 -15.20 -39.17
C PRO A 209 39.42 -15.43 -40.71
N LYS A 210 38.96 -16.66 -41.11
CA LYS A 210 38.43 -17.18 -42.42
C LYS A 210 39.41 -17.53 -43.57
N PRO A 211 39.03 -18.27 -44.66
CA PRO A 211 38.10 -19.42 -44.88
C PRO A 211 38.66 -20.55 -45.82
N GLN A 212 37.81 -21.51 -46.27
CA GLN A 212 37.96 -22.59 -47.31
C GLN A 212 38.65 -23.91 -46.87
N GLY A 213 38.25 -25.13 -47.25
CA GLY A 213 37.18 -25.69 -48.10
C GLY A 213 37.39 -27.22 -48.31
N THR A 214 36.33 -27.95 -48.73
CA THR A 214 36.30 -29.23 -49.53
C THR A 214 36.93 -30.50 -48.90
N ASP A 215 36.45 -31.74 -48.92
CA ASP A 215 35.55 -32.57 -49.75
C ASP A 215 34.99 -33.70 -48.84
N SER A 216 33.80 -34.27 -49.02
CA SER A 216 33.58 -35.30 -50.04
C SER A 216 32.13 -35.80 -50.03
N ALA A 217 31.77 -36.30 -51.21
CA ALA A 217 30.46 -36.35 -51.84
C ALA A 217 29.46 -37.41 -51.32
N PRO A 218 28.17 -37.27 -51.72
CA PRO A 218 27.06 -38.15 -51.34
C PRO A 218 26.79 -39.25 -52.37
N SER A 219 26.07 -40.30 -51.95
CA SER A 219 25.51 -41.32 -52.85
C SER A 219 24.01 -41.11 -53.07
N ASN A 220 23.68 -41.00 -54.37
CA ASN A 220 22.38 -41.12 -55.06
C ASN A 220 21.47 -42.24 -54.50
N SER A 221 20.16 -42.27 -54.72
CA SER A 221 19.45 -41.97 -55.97
C SER A 221 17.93 -41.78 -55.83
N GLU A 222 17.40 -40.88 -56.68
CA GLU A 222 16.11 -40.94 -57.41
C GLU A 222 14.78 -40.82 -56.63
N LYS A 223 13.76 -40.06 -57.05
CA LYS A 223 13.39 -39.58 -58.38
C LYS A 223 12.49 -38.32 -58.29
N THR A 224 12.64 -37.49 -59.32
CA THR A 224 11.98 -36.25 -59.73
C THR A 224 10.46 -36.33 -59.92
N GLU A 225 9.76 -35.22 -59.66
CA GLU A 225 8.85 -34.55 -60.62
C GLU A 225 8.32 -33.23 -60.05
N THR A 226 8.56 -32.10 -60.73
CA THR A 226 7.60 -31.00 -60.84
C THR A 226 7.92 -30.10 -62.05
N ASN A 227 6.84 -29.75 -62.73
CA ASN A 227 6.53 -28.51 -63.44
C ASN A 227 6.83 -28.32 -64.94
N GLU A 228 5.69 -28.17 -65.62
CA GLU A 228 5.29 -27.07 -66.51
C GLU A 228 5.97 -26.97 -67.89
N SER A 229 5.12 -27.13 -68.91
CA SER A 229 5.37 -26.65 -70.26
C SER A 229 4.36 -25.54 -70.58
N ILE A 230 4.89 -24.36 -70.89
CA ILE A 230 4.23 -23.31 -71.66
C ILE A 230 4.89 -23.29 -73.02
N THR A 231 4.10 -23.23 -74.09
CA THR A 231 4.36 -22.61 -75.41
C THR A 231 3.12 -22.93 -76.28
N THR A 232 2.61 -22.12 -77.21
CA THR A 232 3.08 -20.98 -77.99
C THR A 232 1.86 -20.35 -78.68
N GLN A 233 1.99 -19.08 -79.11
CA GLN A 233 1.06 -18.38 -80.00
C GLN A 233 1.60 -18.37 -81.44
N ALA A 234 0.66 -18.33 -82.39
CA ALA A 234 0.71 -17.69 -83.73
C ALA A 234 1.17 -18.46 -84.99
N ASN A 235 0.18 -18.60 -85.89
CA ASN A 235 0.14 -18.41 -87.36
C ASN A 235 0.85 -19.35 -88.34
N LYS A 236 0.03 -19.98 -89.20
CA LYS A 236 0.08 -19.76 -90.66
C LYS A 236 -1.28 -20.03 -91.32
N ASP A 237 -1.63 -19.10 -92.21
CA ASP A 237 -2.72 -19.08 -93.20
C ASP A 237 -2.71 -20.35 -94.08
N GLU A 238 -3.73 -20.78 -94.84
CA GLU A 238 -4.71 -20.07 -95.65
C GLU A 238 -5.69 -21.12 -96.27
N ALA A 239 -6.81 -20.67 -96.87
CA ALA A 239 -7.72 -21.35 -97.83
C ALA A 239 -9.16 -21.79 -97.38
N LYS A 240 -10.09 -20.82 -97.39
CA LYS A 240 -11.36 -20.67 -98.18
C LYS A 240 -12.13 -21.92 -98.73
N PRO A 241 -13.45 -21.78 -99.06
CA PRO A 241 -14.61 -22.13 -98.22
C PRO A 241 -15.56 -23.17 -98.89
N THR A 242 -16.52 -23.75 -98.13
CA THR A 242 -17.87 -24.14 -98.62
C THR A 242 -18.76 -24.63 -97.46
N GLU A 243 -19.85 -23.90 -97.16
CA GLU A 243 -21.10 -24.44 -96.60
C GLU A 243 -21.87 -25.21 -97.70
N PRO A 244 -22.96 -25.98 -97.43
CA PRO A 244 -23.55 -26.47 -96.17
C PRO A 244 -23.95 -27.98 -96.20
N LYS A 245 -24.38 -28.53 -95.06
CA LYS A 245 -25.64 -29.30 -94.90
C LYS A 245 -25.74 -29.83 -93.46
N GLN A 246 -26.78 -29.41 -92.75
CA GLN A 246 -27.12 -29.95 -91.42
C GLN A 246 -27.29 -31.46 -91.52
N PRO A 247 -26.63 -32.27 -90.67
CA PRO A 247 -26.70 -33.69 -90.86
C PRO A 247 -27.56 -34.34 -89.75
N TRP A 248 -28.25 -35.40 -90.18
CA TRP A 248 -29.34 -36.18 -89.56
C TRP A 248 -29.18 -36.58 -88.07
N TRP A 249 -27.99 -36.42 -87.51
CA TRP A 249 -27.62 -36.77 -86.14
C TRP A 249 -28.13 -35.76 -85.11
N LYS A 250 -28.55 -34.55 -85.53
CA LYS A 250 -29.20 -33.61 -84.60
C LYS A 250 -30.51 -34.14 -83.99
N ARG A 251 -31.26 -35.02 -84.67
CA ARG A 251 -32.46 -35.67 -84.08
C ARG A 251 -32.12 -36.81 -83.13
N LEU A 252 -31.00 -37.51 -83.35
CA LEU A 252 -30.46 -38.50 -82.42
C LEU A 252 -29.78 -37.86 -81.21
N TRP A 253 -29.24 -36.65 -81.36
CA TRP A 253 -28.59 -35.91 -80.27
C TRP A 253 -29.58 -35.49 -79.19
N TRP A 254 -30.81 -35.11 -79.55
CA TRP A 254 -31.87 -34.83 -78.57
C TRP A 254 -32.38 -36.11 -77.88
N LEU A 255 -32.45 -37.24 -78.58
CA LEU A 255 -32.79 -38.55 -77.99
C LEU A 255 -31.70 -39.05 -77.05
N TRP A 256 -30.43 -38.86 -77.42
CA TRP A 256 -29.28 -39.15 -76.56
C TRP A 256 -29.22 -38.20 -75.37
N LEU A 257 -29.48 -36.90 -75.54
CA LEU A 257 -29.58 -35.95 -74.43
C LEU A 257 -30.77 -36.26 -73.53
N LEU A 258 -31.91 -36.72 -74.06
CA LEU A 258 -33.07 -37.10 -73.25
C LEU A 258 -32.82 -38.40 -72.50
N LEU A 259 -32.14 -39.38 -73.12
CA LEU A 259 -31.69 -40.60 -72.44
C LEU A 259 -30.62 -40.31 -71.40
N LEU A 260 -29.69 -39.40 -71.68
CA LEU A 260 -28.67 -38.95 -70.73
C LEU A 260 -29.30 -38.14 -69.59
N LEU A 261 -30.31 -37.32 -69.88
CA LEU A 261 -31.08 -36.57 -68.89
C LEU A 261 -31.94 -37.51 -68.04
N CYS A 262 -32.57 -38.54 -68.63
CA CYS A 262 -33.30 -39.59 -67.91
C CYS A 262 -32.36 -40.48 -67.10
N LEU A 263 -31.16 -40.79 -67.60
CA LEU A 263 -30.13 -41.53 -66.86
C LEU A 263 -29.59 -40.69 -65.71
N VAL A 264 -29.34 -39.40 -65.94
CA VAL A 264 -28.96 -38.41 -64.92
C VAL A 264 -30.09 -38.21 -63.91
N LEU A 265 -31.36 -38.17 -64.33
CA LEU A 265 -32.53 -38.12 -63.44
C LEU A 265 -32.70 -39.42 -62.65
N MET A 266 -32.50 -40.60 -63.25
CA MET A 266 -32.52 -41.87 -62.53
C MET A 266 -31.32 -42.03 -61.59
N LEU A 267 -30.15 -41.50 -61.94
CA LEU A 267 -28.96 -41.44 -61.09
C LEU A 267 -29.10 -40.41 -59.97
N SER A 268 -29.78 -39.27 -60.21
CA SER A 268 -30.09 -38.27 -59.17
C SER A 268 -31.27 -38.67 -58.30
N LEU A 269 -32.24 -39.44 -58.80
CA LEU A 269 -33.27 -40.11 -57.99
C LEU A 269 -32.69 -41.31 -57.21
N ARG A 270 -31.62 -41.97 -57.68
CA ARG A 270 -30.84 -42.93 -56.87
C ARG A 270 -29.99 -42.26 -55.79
N GLN A 271 -29.65 -40.98 -55.93
CA GLN A 271 -28.99 -40.17 -54.90
C GLN A 271 -29.96 -39.52 -53.91
N CYS A 272 -31.28 -39.69 -54.10
CA CYS A 272 -32.31 -39.37 -53.12
C CYS A 272 -32.71 -40.61 -52.29
N LYS A 273 -31.75 -41.41 -51.84
CA LYS A 273 -31.88 -41.94 -50.48
C LYS A 273 -31.50 -40.78 -49.56
N PRO A 274 -32.34 -40.37 -48.58
CA PRO A 274 -31.88 -39.39 -47.60
C PRO A 274 -30.56 -39.93 -47.05
N LYS A 275 -29.47 -39.14 -47.13
CA LYS A 275 -28.25 -39.45 -46.38
C LYS A 275 -28.75 -39.78 -44.98
N GLU A 276 -28.60 -41.04 -44.58
CA GLU A 276 -28.92 -41.44 -43.22
C GLU A 276 -27.94 -40.60 -42.39
N ASN A 277 -28.44 -39.49 -41.84
CA ASN A 277 -27.63 -38.53 -41.11
C ASN A 277 -27.22 -39.25 -39.84
N ASN A 278 -26.13 -40.02 -39.94
CA ASN A 278 -25.58 -40.76 -38.83
C ASN A 278 -25.33 -39.74 -37.73
N PRO A 279 -26.06 -39.80 -36.60
CA PRO A 279 -25.95 -38.80 -35.56
C PRO A 279 -24.63 -38.92 -34.78
N LEU A 280 -23.85 -39.97 -35.05
CA LEU A 280 -22.52 -40.17 -34.49
C LEU A 280 -21.44 -39.44 -35.30
N PRO A 281 -20.36 -38.99 -34.65
CA PRO A 281 -19.19 -38.46 -35.33
C PRO A 281 -18.53 -39.54 -36.22
N SER A 282 -17.81 -39.12 -37.24
CA SER A 282 -17.23 -40.02 -38.26
C SER A 282 -16.12 -40.95 -37.73
N GLN A 283 -15.54 -40.65 -36.57
CA GLN A 283 -14.47 -41.44 -35.96
C GLN A 283 -14.80 -41.71 -34.48
N PRO A 284 -14.90 -42.99 -34.06
CA PRO A 284 -14.98 -43.34 -32.63
C PRO A 284 -13.70 -42.92 -31.92
N GLY A 285 -13.79 -42.60 -30.63
CA GLY A 285 -12.65 -42.29 -29.78
C GLY A 285 -12.00 -40.92 -30.04
N LYS A 286 -12.43 -40.16 -31.06
CA LYS A 286 -11.88 -38.83 -31.32
C LYS A 286 -12.51 -37.79 -30.40
N LEU A 287 -11.70 -37.22 -29.51
CA LEU A 287 -12.12 -36.13 -28.63
C LEU A 287 -12.25 -34.81 -29.39
N VAL A 288 -13.26 -34.02 -29.03
CA VAL A 288 -13.45 -32.65 -29.52
C VAL A 288 -12.93 -31.69 -28.45
N PRO A 289 -11.99 -30.78 -28.77
CA PRO A 289 -11.49 -29.79 -27.83
C PRO A 289 -12.60 -29.01 -27.12
N ILE A 290 -12.32 -28.60 -25.89
CA ILE A 290 -13.25 -27.84 -25.06
C ILE A 290 -12.99 -26.36 -25.31
N ASP A 291 -14.06 -25.61 -25.55
CA ASP A 291 -14.02 -24.16 -25.61
C ASP A 291 -13.79 -23.60 -24.20
N SER A 292 -12.70 -22.86 -24.00
CA SER A 292 -12.35 -22.29 -22.70
C SER A 292 -13.41 -21.32 -22.17
N SER A 293 -14.19 -20.67 -23.05
CA SER A 293 -15.30 -19.81 -22.65
C SER A 293 -16.48 -20.58 -22.06
N LYS A 294 -16.50 -21.91 -22.19
CA LYS A 294 -17.56 -22.80 -21.70
C LYS A 294 -17.16 -23.51 -20.41
N ILE A 295 -16.03 -23.20 -19.80
CA ILE A 295 -15.61 -23.79 -18.53
C ILE A 295 -16.31 -23.06 -17.37
N THR A 296 -17.01 -23.81 -16.51
CA THR A 296 -17.73 -23.26 -15.34
C THR A 296 -17.58 -24.18 -14.13
N GLU A 297 -18.01 -23.72 -12.96
CA GLU A 297 -18.25 -24.61 -11.82
C GLU A 297 -19.48 -25.49 -12.07
N ASP A 298 -19.51 -26.68 -11.48
CA ASP A 298 -20.69 -27.52 -11.42
C ASP A 298 -21.76 -26.93 -10.49
N PRO A 299 -23.03 -27.38 -10.59
CA PRO A 299 -24.11 -26.80 -9.77
C PRO A 299 -23.90 -26.92 -8.26
N GLN A 300 -23.04 -27.83 -7.80
CA GLN A 300 -22.67 -28.00 -6.39
C GLN A 300 -21.39 -27.23 -6.01
N LYS A 301 -20.74 -26.54 -6.96
CA LYS A 301 -19.47 -25.82 -6.80
C LYS A 301 -18.34 -26.66 -6.24
N ALA A 302 -18.36 -27.96 -6.52
CA ALA A 302 -17.36 -28.92 -6.08
C ALA A 302 -16.31 -29.22 -7.16
N LYS A 303 -16.64 -28.99 -8.44
CA LYS A 303 -15.76 -29.34 -9.58
C LYS A 303 -15.85 -28.31 -10.70
N VAL A 304 -14.76 -28.17 -11.44
CA VAL A 304 -14.73 -27.44 -12.72
C VAL A 304 -15.17 -28.38 -13.85
N ILE A 305 -16.07 -27.91 -14.71
CA ILE A 305 -16.70 -28.70 -15.75
C ILE A 305 -16.84 -27.93 -17.07
N ALA A 306 -16.99 -28.65 -18.19
CA ALA A 306 -17.44 -28.06 -19.44
C ALA A 306 -18.98 -27.87 -19.41
N SER A 307 -19.42 -26.62 -19.56
CA SER A 307 -20.82 -26.23 -19.35
C SER A 307 -21.78 -26.70 -20.44
N ASP A 308 -21.27 -26.99 -21.63
CA ASP A 308 -22.02 -27.45 -22.80
C ASP A 308 -21.96 -28.97 -23.02
N ARG A 309 -21.37 -29.74 -22.09
CA ARG A 309 -21.08 -31.18 -22.26
C ARG A 309 -21.76 -32.05 -21.20
N LEU A 310 -22.28 -33.21 -21.62
CA LEU A 310 -22.68 -34.32 -20.75
C LEU A 310 -22.09 -35.63 -21.22
N ASN A 311 -21.55 -36.42 -20.30
CA ASN A 311 -21.17 -37.80 -20.58
C ASN A 311 -22.34 -38.74 -20.31
N VAL A 312 -22.48 -39.75 -21.16
CA VAL A 312 -23.47 -40.83 -21.03
C VAL A 312 -22.77 -42.17 -21.17
N ALA A 313 -22.94 -43.10 -20.24
CA ALA A 313 -22.50 -44.49 -20.39
C ALA A 313 -23.70 -45.42 -20.37
N LEU A 314 -23.82 -46.30 -21.37
CA LEU A 314 -24.90 -47.28 -21.46
C LEU A 314 -24.51 -48.53 -20.66
N THR A 315 -25.23 -48.82 -19.58
CA THR A 315 -24.91 -49.88 -18.61
C THR A 315 -25.92 -51.01 -18.57
N GLY A 316 -26.97 -50.92 -19.40
CA GLY A 316 -27.99 -51.96 -19.52
C GLY A 316 -27.65 -53.04 -20.54
N PRO A 317 -28.49 -54.09 -20.63
CA PRO A 317 -28.37 -55.12 -21.67
C PRO A 317 -28.50 -54.53 -23.08
N ASN A 318 -29.17 -53.38 -23.23
CA ASN A 318 -29.16 -52.60 -24.46
C ASN A 318 -28.13 -51.47 -24.38
N ASN A 319 -26.92 -51.75 -24.89
CA ASN A 319 -25.78 -50.83 -24.96
C ASN A 319 -25.38 -50.45 -26.40
N ASN A 320 -26.32 -50.61 -27.34
CA ASN A 320 -26.12 -50.32 -28.76
C ASN A 320 -26.04 -48.80 -29.00
N ILE A 321 -24.82 -48.31 -29.22
CA ILE A 321 -24.53 -46.88 -29.44
C ILE A 321 -25.26 -46.30 -30.66
N PRO A 322 -25.25 -46.91 -31.86
CA PRO A 322 -26.04 -46.44 -33.00
C PRO A 322 -27.53 -46.31 -32.71
N ALA A 323 -28.13 -47.29 -32.02
CA ALA A 323 -29.54 -47.26 -31.65
C ALA A 323 -29.83 -46.11 -30.66
N PHE A 324 -28.96 -45.92 -29.66
CA PHE A 324 -29.05 -44.79 -28.75
C PHE A 324 -28.95 -43.46 -29.50
N ALA A 325 -28.01 -43.34 -30.43
CA ALA A 325 -27.76 -42.11 -31.17
C ALA A 325 -28.96 -41.71 -32.04
N LYS A 326 -29.61 -42.68 -32.69
CA LYS A 326 -30.86 -42.48 -33.43
C LYS A 326 -32.01 -42.06 -32.51
N ALA A 327 -32.16 -42.72 -31.36
CA ALA A 327 -33.18 -42.38 -30.37
C ALA A 327 -32.97 -40.98 -29.76
N PHE A 328 -31.72 -40.63 -29.44
CA PHE A 328 -31.35 -39.31 -28.95
C PHE A 328 -31.69 -38.23 -29.97
N LYS A 329 -31.35 -38.44 -31.24
CA LYS A 329 -31.64 -37.45 -32.28
C LYS A 329 -33.14 -37.29 -32.56
N ALA A 330 -33.92 -38.37 -32.43
CA ALA A 330 -35.37 -38.30 -32.50
C ALA A 330 -35.97 -37.52 -31.30
N ALA A 331 -35.43 -37.72 -30.09
CA ALA A 331 -35.89 -37.01 -28.90
C ALA A 331 -35.44 -35.54 -28.83
N TYR A 332 -34.30 -35.20 -29.47
CA TYR A 332 -33.69 -33.87 -29.49
C TYR A 332 -33.27 -33.47 -30.92
N PRO A 333 -34.22 -33.09 -31.79
CA PRO A 333 -33.96 -32.88 -33.22
C PRO A 333 -33.12 -31.63 -33.53
N ARG A 334 -33.10 -30.64 -32.62
CA ARG A 334 -32.39 -29.35 -32.83
C ARG A 334 -30.90 -29.54 -33.15
N SER A 335 -30.35 -28.66 -33.98
CA SER A 335 -28.98 -28.75 -34.52
C SER A 335 -27.89 -28.56 -33.47
N ASN A 336 -28.19 -27.85 -32.38
CA ASN A 336 -27.30 -27.62 -31.23
C ASN A 336 -27.30 -28.77 -30.20
N PHE A 337 -28.00 -29.87 -30.47
CA PHE A 337 -27.93 -31.13 -29.72
C PHE A 337 -27.18 -32.15 -30.58
N LYS A 338 -25.93 -32.43 -30.19
CA LYS A 338 -25.00 -33.26 -30.97
C LYS A 338 -24.39 -34.34 -30.11
N ILE A 339 -24.09 -35.48 -30.73
CA ILE A 339 -23.17 -36.46 -30.17
C ILE A 339 -21.81 -36.17 -30.80
N ILE A 340 -20.84 -35.86 -29.96
CA ILE A 340 -19.53 -35.34 -30.39
C ILE A 340 -18.39 -36.32 -30.11
N TYR A 341 -18.66 -37.34 -29.30
CA TYR A 341 -17.75 -38.42 -29.00
C TYR A 341 -18.54 -39.69 -28.73
N TYR A 342 -17.98 -40.83 -29.11
CA TYR A 342 -18.40 -42.13 -28.60
C TYR A 342 -17.22 -43.10 -28.53
N ASP A 343 -17.32 -44.07 -27.64
CA ASP A 343 -16.39 -45.19 -27.50
C ASP A 343 -17.17 -46.50 -27.39
N THR A 344 -16.83 -47.43 -28.26
CA THR A 344 -17.49 -48.74 -28.35
C THR A 344 -17.03 -49.70 -27.27
N LEU A 345 -15.85 -49.49 -26.67
CA LEU A 345 -15.33 -50.37 -25.62
C LEU A 345 -16.05 -50.12 -24.29
N THR A 346 -16.23 -48.86 -23.92
CA THR A 346 -16.89 -48.49 -22.66
C THR A 346 -18.39 -48.19 -22.81
N HIS A 347 -18.93 -48.32 -24.03
CA HIS A 347 -20.30 -47.93 -24.37
C HIS A 347 -20.64 -46.49 -23.94
N ARG A 348 -19.66 -45.59 -24.02
CA ARG A 348 -19.77 -44.19 -23.60
C ARG A 348 -19.98 -43.26 -24.79
N LEU A 349 -20.79 -42.22 -24.60
CA LEU A 349 -20.96 -41.11 -25.52
C LEU A 349 -20.77 -39.78 -24.78
N GLN A 350 -20.43 -38.72 -25.52
CA GLN A 350 -20.49 -37.33 -25.02
C GLN A 350 -21.48 -36.53 -25.88
N LEU A 351 -22.40 -35.87 -25.19
CA LEU A 351 -23.38 -34.97 -25.76
C LEU A 351 -22.87 -33.54 -25.66
N GLN A 352 -23.01 -32.78 -26.75
CA GLN A 352 -22.91 -31.33 -26.74
C GLN A 352 -24.32 -30.74 -26.79
N ILE A 353 -24.67 -29.93 -25.79
CA ILE A 353 -26.00 -29.35 -25.59
C ILE A 353 -25.89 -27.91 -25.06
N PRO A 354 -26.90 -27.05 -25.25
CA PRO A 354 -26.88 -25.68 -24.72
C PRO A 354 -26.68 -25.63 -23.20
N THR A 355 -25.78 -24.76 -22.73
CA THR A 355 -25.42 -24.62 -21.31
C THR A 355 -26.64 -24.45 -20.41
N ASN A 356 -27.60 -23.62 -20.81
CA ASN A 356 -28.83 -23.33 -20.06
C ASN A 356 -29.83 -24.50 -20.01
N GLU A 357 -29.66 -25.54 -20.84
CA GLU A 357 -30.56 -26.70 -20.91
C GLU A 357 -29.93 -27.97 -20.32
N ARG A 358 -28.64 -27.94 -19.98
CA ARG A 358 -27.87 -29.13 -19.56
C ARG A 358 -28.52 -29.90 -18.42
N GLU A 359 -28.95 -29.20 -17.36
CA GLU A 359 -29.57 -29.85 -16.19
C GLU A 359 -30.91 -30.49 -16.52
N LYS A 360 -31.72 -29.82 -17.35
CA LYS A 360 -33.00 -30.34 -17.82
C LYS A 360 -32.79 -31.62 -18.62
N VAL A 361 -31.84 -31.62 -19.55
CA VAL A 361 -31.51 -32.81 -20.37
C VAL A 361 -30.99 -33.95 -19.52
N LYS A 362 -30.07 -33.68 -18.58
CA LYS A 362 -29.56 -34.70 -17.64
C LYS A 362 -30.68 -35.39 -16.85
N LYS A 363 -31.74 -34.66 -16.48
CA LYS A 363 -32.91 -35.20 -15.76
C LYS A 363 -33.90 -35.94 -16.66
N GLU A 364 -34.19 -35.42 -17.86
CA GLU A 364 -35.21 -35.96 -18.77
C GLU A 364 -34.72 -37.15 -19.61
N LEU A 365 -33.42 -37.20 -19.94
CA LEU A 365 -32.88 -38.17 -20.90
C LEU A 365 -33.19 -39.63 -20.52
N PRO A 366 -33.04 -40.09 -19.26
CA PRO A 366 -33.43 -41.46 -18.87
C PRO A 366 -34.93 -41.74 -18.98
N GLN A 367 -35.77 -40.71 -18.82
CA GLN A 367 -37.23 -40.83 -18.92
C GLN A 367 -37.70 -40.92 -20.37
N LYS A 368 -37.03 -40.20 -21.28
CA LYS A 368 -37.33 -40.22 -22.71
C LYS A 368 -36.80 -41.48 -23.41
N LEU A 369 -35.65 -41.99 -22.97
CA LEU A 369 -34.96 -43.13 -23.59
C LEU A 369 -34.97 -44.35 -22.66
N LYS A 370 -36.16 -44.76 -22.20
CA LYS A 370 -36.35 -45.87 -21.23
C LYS A 370 -35.77 -47.22 -21.67
N ALA A 371 -35.61 -47.42 -22.99
CA ALA A 371 -35.00 -48.62 -23.56
C ALA A 371 -33.50 -48.76 -23.27
N PHE A 372 -32.86 -47.70 -22.74
CA PHE A 372 -31.44 -47.67 -22.42
C PHE A 372 -31.24 -47.38 -20.94
N LYS A 373 -30.60 -48.30 -20.21
CA LYS A 373 -30.11 -48.01 -18.86
C LYS A 373 -28.80 -47.24 -19.00
N MET A 374 -28.71 -46.09 -18.35
CA MET A 374 -27.59 -45.15 -18.55
C MET A 374 -27.15 -44.47 -17.27
N LEU A 375 -25.87 -44.11 -17.23
CA LEU A 375 -25.29 -43.18 -16.26
C LEU A 375 -25.00 -41.85 -16.94
N ILE A 376 -25.28 -40.73 -16.27
CA ILE A 376 -25.08 -39.39 -16.83
C ILE A 376 -24.32 -38.52 -15.83
N TRP A 377 -23.21 -37.92 -16.27
CA TRP A 377 -22.39 -37.01 -15.44
C TRP A 377 -21.84 -35.84 -16.25
N TYR A 378 -21.35 -34.81 -15.55
CA TYR A 378 -20.70 -33.66 -16.18
C TYR A 378 -19.33 -34.04 -16.75
N GLU A 379 -18.90 -33.38 -17.82
CA GLU A 379 -17.50 -33.47 -18.24
C GLU A 379 -16.63 -32.67 -17.27
N GLY A 380 -15.94 -33.38 -16.38
CA GLY A 380 -14.99 -32.79 -15.44
C GLY A 380 -13.71 -32.36 -16.13
N ILE A 381 -13.25 -31.15 -15.83
CA ILE A 381 -11.94 -30.67 -16.27
C ILE A 381 -10.92 -31.06 -15.20
N PHE A 382 -10.05 -32.01 -15.53
CA PHE A 382 -8.89 -32.33 -14.71
C PHE A 382 -7.79 -31.30 -15.01
N GLN A 383 -7.76 -30.24 -14.21
CA GLN A 383 -6.65 -29.30 -14.24
C GLN A 383 -5.45 -29.94 -13.54
N ARG A 384 -4.35 -30.17 -14.27
CA ARG A 384 -3.03 -30.22 -13.63
C ARG A 384 -2.68 -28.78 -13.30
N ASN A 385 -2.61 -28.44 -12.03
CA ASN A 385 -2.01 -27.18 -11.58
C ASN A 385 -0.49 -27.27 -11.80
N PHE A 386 -0.03 -27.13 -13.04
CA PHE A 386 1.34 -26.66 -13.26
C PHE A 386 1.31 -25.17 -12.96
N ARG A 387 1.37 -24.81 -11.68
CA ARG A 387 1.79 -23.45 -11.32
C ARG A 387 3.23 -23.34 -11.77
N TYR A 388 3.56 -22.29 -12.49
CA TYR A 388 4.96 -22.02 -12.75
C TYR A 388 5.70 -21.80 -11.42
N GLU A 389 6.62 -22.70 -11.11
CA GLU A 389 7.53 -22.62 -9.96
C GLU A 389 8.94 -22.37 -10.50
N PRO A 390 9.52 -21.19 -10.23
CA PRO A 390 10.91 -20.91 -10.61
C PRO A 390 11.87 -21.92 -9.97
N ASN A 391 12.98 -22.21 -10.65
CA ASN A 391 14.04 -23.07 -10.09
C ASN A 391 14.84 -22.42 -8.93
N ASP A 392 14.53 -21.17 -8.61
CA ASP A 392 15.17 -20.36 -7.57
C ASP A 392 14.93 -20.98 -6.17
N PRO A 393 15.99 -21.22 -5.37
CA PRO A 393 15.89 -21.87 -4.07
C PRO A 393 14.90 -21.23 -3.09
N GLY A 394 14.67 -19.91 -3.19
CA GLY A 394 13.73 -19.17 -2.37
C GLY A 394 12.29 -19.64 -2.48
N PHE A 395 11.90 -20.28 -3.58
CA PHE A 395 10.55 -20.86 -3.73
C PHE A 395 10.39 -22.18 -2.97
N GLN A 396 11.49 -22.86 -2.61
CA GLN A 396 11.45 -24.06 -1.76
C GLN A 396 11.25 -23.72 -0.28
N ASN A 397 11.43 -22.45 0.10
CA ASN A 397 11.23 -21.96 1.46
C ASN A 397 10.01 -21.05 1.53
N LEU A 398 8.92 -21.54 2.12
CA LEU A 398 7.65 -20.80 2.25
C LEU A 398 7.79 -19.47 3.00
N LYS A 399 8.82 -19.28 3.84
CA LYS A 399 9.09 -17.99 4.49
C LYS A 399 9.79 -17.00 3.57
N GLN A 400 10.54 -17.46 2.56
CA GLN A 400 11.20 -16.58 1.59
C GLN A 400 10.23 -16.17 0.49
N SER A 401 9.39 -17.10 0.01
CA SER A 401 8.39 -16.87 -1.05
C SER A 401 6.98 -16.53 -0.54
N TRP A 402 6.85 -16.18 0.74
CA TRP A 402 5.53 -15.91 1.35
C TRP A 402 4.81 -14.78 0.63
N TYR A 403 5.54 -13.74 0.23
CA TYR A 403 4.98 -12.55 -0.39
C TYR A 403 4.50 -12.82 -1.82
N HIS A 404 5.21 -13.65 -2.59
CA HIS A 404 4.76 -14.18 -3.89
C HIS A 404 3.43 -14.92 -3.75
N THR A 405 3.39 -15.86 -2.81
CA THR A 405 2.20 -16.68 -2.53
C THR A 405 1.03 -15.80 -2.06
N LYS A 406 1.33 -14.74 -1.30
CA LYS A 406 0.31 -13.82 -0.75
C LYS A 406 -0.46 -13.07 -1.81
N ILE A 407 0.23 -12.62 -2.85
CA ILE A 407 -0.36 -11.86 -3.96
C ILE A 407 -0.70 -12.73 -5.17
N LYS A 408 -0.56 -14.06 -5.06
CA LYS A 408 -0.87 -15.03 -6.13
C LYS A 408 -0.04 -14.84 -7.40
N VAL A 409 1.25 -14.55 -7.24
CA VAL A 409 2.12 -14.28 -8.39
C VAL A 409 2.44 -15.55 -9.20
N GLN A 410 2.55 -16.72 -8.57
CA GLN A 410 2.82 -17.96 -9.31
C GLN A 410 1.66 -18.31 -10.25
N GLU A 411 0.41 -18.12 -9.80
CA GLU A 411 -0.77 -18.26 -10.66
C GLU A 411 -0.84 -17.15 -11.73
N ALA A 412 -0.38 -15.94 -11.41
CA ALA A 412 -0.29 -14.84 -12.37
C ALA A 412 0.74 -15.09 -13.49
N TRP A 413 1.82 -15.80 -13.19
CA TRP A 413 2.87 -16.15 -14.16
C TRP A 413 2.43 -17.15 -15.22
N ASP A 414 1.32 -17.87 -15.01
CA ASP A 414 0.68 -18.69 -16.03
C ASP A 414 0.09 -17.83 -17.18
N VAL A 415 -0.14 -16.53 -16.92
CA VAL A 415 -0.58 -15.55 -17.93
C VAL A 415 0.62 -14.87 -18.59
N THR A 416 1.48 -14.23 -17.80
CA THR A 416 2.70 -13.57 -18.29
C THR A 416 3.71 -13.40 -17.16
N ARG A 417 4.99 -13.47 -17.51
CA ARG A 417 6.13 -13.20 -16.61
C ARG A 417 6.80 -11.85 -16.88
N GLY A 418 6.18 -11.04 -17.75
CA GLY A 418 6.69 -9.74 -18.18
C GLY A 418 7.00 -9.71 -19.67
N ASP A 419 6.98 -8.52 -20.25
CA ASP A 419 7.35 -8.22 -21.63
C ASP A 419 8.73 -7.55 -21.68
N THR A 420 9.64 -8.10 -22.48
CA THR A 420 11.01 -7.56 -22.66
C THR A 420 11.03 -6.16 -23.29
N GLY A 421 9.91 -5.70 -23.87
CA GLY A 421 9.74 -4.34 -24.34
C GLY A 421 9.19 -3.38 -23.29
N LEU A 422 8.87 -3.82 -22.07
CA LEU A 422 8.47 -2.94 -20.96
C LEU A 422 9.67 -2.61 -20.09
N VAL A 423 9.77 -1.35 -19.69
CA VAL A 423 10.87 -0.83 -18.89
C VAL A 423 10.38 -0.46 -17.49
N VAL A 424 10.94 -1.10 -16.48
CA VAL A 424 10.72 -0.76 -15.08
C VAL A 424 11.91 0.05 -14.59
N ALA A 425 11.68 1.31 -14.25
CA ALA A 425 12.67 2.16 -13.60
C ALA A 425 12.60 2.01 -12.09
N VAL A 426 13.76 1.90 -11.44
CA VAL A 426 13.87 1.94 -9.98
C VAL A 426 14.78 3.09 -9.61
N ILE A 427 14.24 4.06 -8.88
CA ILE A 427 14.96 5.24 -8.39
C ILE A 427 15.29 5.01 -6.92
N ASP A 428 16.58 4.86 -6.61
CA ASP A 428 17.03 4.46 -5.26
C ASP A 428 18.49 4.87 -4.95
N ASP A 429 19.03 4.41 -3.82
CA ASP A 429 20.34 4.78 -3.27
C ASP A 429 21.55 4.30 -4.10
N GLY A 430 21.34 3.34 -4.99
CA GLY A 430 22.37 2.71 -5.81
C GLY A 430 22.09 1.23 -6.06
N PHE A 431 22.88 0.63 -6.96
CA PHE A 431 22.61 -0.73 -7.45
C PHE A 431 23.88 -1.50 -7.72
N ASP A 432 23.93 -2.75 -7.27
CA ASP A 432 24.94 -3.72 -7.68
C ASP A 432 24.50 -4.37 -8.99
N LEU A 433 24.85 -3.76 -10.13
CA LEU A 433 24.47 -4.28 -11.44
C LEU A 433 25.19 -5.59 -11.82
N SER A 434 26.20 -6.00 -11.05
CA SER A 434 26.87 -7.29 -11.23
C SER A 434 26.12 -8.47 -10.61
N HIS A 435 25.08 -8.17 -9.80
CA HIS A 435 24.27 -9.18 -9.13
C HIS A 435 23.53 -10.09 -10.14
N PRO A 436 23.52 -11.43 -9.95
CA PRO A 436 22.88 -12.40 -10.85
C PRO A 436 21.41 -12.09 -11.20
N GLU A 437 20.68 -11.49 -10.25
CA GLU A 437 19.29 -11.03 -10.41
C GLU A 437 19.06 -10.02 -11.54
N PHE A 438 20.10 -9.34 -12.03
CA PHE A 438 19.96 -8.28 -13.04
C PHE A 438 20.62 -8.62 -14.38
N ARG A 439 21.17 -9.83 -14.52
CA ARG A 439 21.94 -10.25 -15.70
C ARG A 439 21.08 -10.17 -16.96
N GLY A 440 21.56 -9.40 -17.94
CA GLY A 440 20.93 -9.31 -19.27
C GLY A 440 19.68 -8.42 -19.35
N LYS A 441 19.37 -7.65 -18.30
CA LYS A 441 18.14 -6.84 -18.24
C LYS A 441 18.35 -5.34 -18.12
N VAL A 442 19.56 -4.91 -17.78
CA VAL A 442 19.91 -3.50 -17.56
C VAL A 442 19.66 -2.69 -18.83
N TYR A 443 18.92 -1.59 -18.69
CA TYR A 443 18.50 -0.69 -19.75
C TYR A 443 18.72 0.75 -19.31
N ARG A 444 19.65 1.45 -19.98
CA ARG A 444 19.95 2.88 -19.74
C ARG A 444 20.18 3.22 -18.26
N PRO A 445 21.16 2.58 -17.59
CA PRO A 445 21.49 2.91 -16.21
C PRO A 445 21.88 4.37 -16.08
N TRP A 446 21.53 5.02 -14.97
CA TRP A 446 21.86 6.41 -14.74
C TRP A 446 22.18 6.72 -13.28
N ASN A 447 23.26 7.41 -13.06
CA ASN A 447 23.65 7.97 -11.78
C ASN A 447 23.46 9.49 -11.86
N VAL A 448 22.44 9.98 -11.18
CA VAL A 448 22.07 11.40 -11.17
C VAL A 448 23.16 12.25 -10.53
N VAL A 449 23.79 11.75 -9.47
CA VAL A 449 24.81 12.48 -8.68
C VAL A 449 26.07 12.75 -9.50
N THR A 450 26.46 11.82 -10.36
CA THR A 450 27.63 11.95 -11.23
C THR A 450 27.28 12.33 -12.67
N ALA A 451 25.99 12.49 -12.98
CA ALA A 451 25.45 12.71 -14.32
C ALA A 451 26.05 11.74 -15.37
N SER A 452 26.08 10.44 -15.06
CA SER A 452 26.74 9.43 -15.89
C SER A 452 25.98 8.09 -15.87
N PRO A 453 26.24 7.17 -16.82
CA PRO A 453 25.65 5.83 -16.76
C PRO A 453 26.30 4.91 -15.70
N ALA A 454 27.31 5.40 -14.96
CA ALA A 454 28.05 4.62 -13.98
C ALA A 454 27.30 4.54 -12.63
N VAL A 455 26.29 3.66 -12.61
CA VAL A 455 25.59 3.26 -11.39
C VAL A 455 26.46 2.30 -10.57
N ASN A 456 26.47 2.47 -9.25
CA ASN A 456 27.25 1.65 -8.33
C ASN A 456 26.56 1.51 -6.97
N THR A 457 27.21 0.76 -6.06
CA THR A 457 26.87 0.74 -4.64
C THR A 457 27.85 1.65 -3.89
N GLY A 458 27.36 2.78 -3.37
CA GLY A 458 28.10 3.59 -2.39
C GLY A 458 28.35 2.82 -1.08
N ARG A 459 29.14 3.39 -0.16
CA ARG A 459 29.54 2.71 1.10
C ARG A 459 28.35 2.20 1.94
N LYS A 460 27.20 2.87 1.84
CA LYS A 460 25.97 2.53 2.56
C LYS A 460 24.81 2.11 1.63
N SER A 461 25.04 2.01 0.31
CA SER A 461 23.97 1.68 -0.63
C SER A 461 23.78 0.18 -0.70
N THR A 462 22.71 -0.28 -0.06
CA THR A 462 22.25 -1.68 -0.13
C THR A 462 20.77 -1.79 -0.48
N HIS A 463 20.03 -0.69 -0.39
CA HIS A 463 18.58 -0.70 -0.45
C HIS A 463 18.07 -0.87 -1.89
N GLY A 464 18.63 -0.14 -2.86
CA GLY A 464 18.17 -0.19 -4.25
C GLY A 464 18.31 -1.57 -4.90
N THR A 465 19.38 -2.30 -4.57
CA THR A 465 19.58 -3.69 -5.04
C THR A 465 18.49 -4.62 -4.50
N HIS A 466 18.00 -4.40 -3.28
CA HIS A 466 16.90 -5.20 -2.70
C HIS A 466 15.57 -4.86 -3.34
N VAL A 467 15.28 -3.57 -3.47
CA VAL A 467 14.06 -3.06 -4.11
C VAL A 467 13.96 -3.54 -5.57
N ALA A 468 15.05 -3.43 -6.34
CA ALA A 468 15.09 -3.90 -7.72
C ALA A 468 14.90 -5.42 -7.83
N GLY A 469 15.51 -6.20 -6.92
CA GLY A 469 15.33 -7.65 -6.85
C GLY A 469 13.87 -8.04 -6.69
N ILE A 470 13.12 -7.37 -5.81
CA ILE A 470 11.69 -7.63 -5.60
C ILE A 470 10.88 -7.34 -6.88
N ALA A 471 11.12 -6.21 -7.55
CA ALA A 471 10.34 -5.84 -8.72
C ALA A 471 10.67 -6.68 -9.96
N ILE A 472 11.97 -6.87 -10.24
CA ILE A 472 12.47 -7.34 -11.53
C ILE A 472 13.65 -8.32 -11.46
N GLY A 473 13.91 -8.97 -10.32
CA GLY A 473 14.89 -10.07 -10.25
C GLY A 473 14.61 -11.16 -11.31
N VAL A 474 15.67 -11.73 -11.89
CA VAL A 474 15.60 -12.77 -12.93
C VAL A 474 15.11 -14.08 -12.31
N ALA A 475 14.04 -14.65 -12.87
CA ALA A 475 13.62 -16.01 -12.55
C ALA A 475 14.50 -17.06 -13.23
N ASP A 476 14.47 -18.29 -12.70
CA ASP A 476 15.09 -19.49 -13.27
C ASP A 476 16.64 -19.46 -13.31
N ASN A 477 17.28 -18.65 -12.45
CA ASN A 477 18.74 -18.51 -12.39
C ASN A 477 19.42 -19.43 -11.36
N GLY A 478 18.65 -20.27 -10.66
CA GLY A 478 19.13 -21.20 -9.62
C GLY A 478 19.64 -20.51 -8.34
N GLN A 479 19.32 -19.23 -8.11
CA GLN A 479 19.81 -18.44 -6.98
C GLN A 479 18.66 -17.67 -6.35
N GLY A 480 18.77 -17.35 -5.05
CA GLY A 480 17.90 -16.38 -4.42
C GLY A 480 16.40 -16.62 -4.61
N VAL A 481 15.72 -15.61 -5.14
CA VAL A 481 14.30 -15.61 -5.46
C VAL A 481 14.03 -14.67 -6.64
N SER A 482 13.04 -15.00 -7.47
CA SER A 482 12.59 -14.16 -8.59
C SER A 482 11.92 -12.86 -8.13
N GLY A 483 12.10 -11.79 -8.90
CA GLY A 483 11.25 -10.61 -8.82
C GLY A 483 9.85 -10.87 -9.37
N ILE A 484 8.91 -9.95 -9.15
CA ILE A 484 7.52 -10.10 -9.60
C ILE A 484 7.38 -10.08 -11.13
N ALA A 485 8.15 -9.23 -11.84
CA ALA A 485 8.15 -9.14 -13.30
C ALA A 485 9.52 -9.52 -13.90
N PRO A 486 9.88 -10.81 -13.87
CA PRO A 486 11.24 -11.27 -14.17
C PRO A 486 11.68 -11.08 -15.63
N ASN A 487 10.77 -10.82 -16.58
CA ASN A 487 11.14 -10.62 -17.99
C ASN A 487 11.22 -9.15 -18.44
N CYS A 488 10.73 -8.19 -17.63
CA CYS A 488 10.76 -6.76 -17.99
C CYS A 488 12.16 -6.17 -17.91
N LYS A 489 12.50 -5.17 -18.73
CA LYS A 489 13.79 -4.46 -18.67
C LYS A 489 13.92 -3.64 -17.38
N PHE A 490 15.15 -3.47 -16.92
CA PHE A 490 15.48 -2.77 -15.69
C PHE A 490 16.24 -1.46 -15.97
N MET A 491 15.66 -0.32 -15.62
CA MET A 491 16.32 0.98 -15.65
C MET A 491 16.74 1.40 -14.22
N PRO A 492 17.99 1.12 -13.80
CA PRO A 492 18.50 1.56 -12.50
C PRO A 492 18.82 3.06 -12.55
N ILE A 493 18.25 3.82 -11.61
CA ILE A 493 18.48 5.26 -11.47
C ILE A 493 18.97 5.55 -10.05
N GLN A 494 20.28 5.76 -9.91
CA GLN A 494 20.90 6.08 -8.64
C GLN A 494 20.74 7.57 -8.34
N VAL A 495 20.16 7.87 -7.18
CA VAL A 495 20.00 9.23 -6.64
C VAL A 495 20.74 9.43 -5.31
N GLY A 496 21.30 8.34 -4.76
CA GLY A 496 22.14 8.37 -3.56
C GLY A 496 23.59 8.75 -3.88
N ASP A 497 24.16 9.66 -3.09
CA ASP A 497 25.60 9.97 -3.13
C ASP A 497 26.44 8.85 -2.48
N PHE A 498 27.77 9.00 -2.49
CA PHE A 498 28.69 8.02 -1.91
C PHE A 498 28.46 7.75 -0.41
N ASN A 499 27.88 8.71 0.31
CA ASN A 499 27.55 8.64 1.74
C ASN A 499 26.13 8.12 2.00
N GLY A 500 25.34 7.87 0.95
CA GLY A 500 23.94 7.44 1.02
C GLY A 500 22.95 8.58 1.25
N GLN A 501 23.35 9.82 1.02
CA GLN A 501 22.44 10.97 1.09
C GLN A 501 21.58 11.04 -0.17
N LEU A 502 20.31 11.34 0.02
CA LEU A 502 19.29 11.41 -1.02
C LEU A 502 18.67 12.81 -0.97
N THR A 503 18.90 13.61 -2.01
CA THR A 503 18.36 14.99 -2.08
C THR A 503 17.09 15.03 -2.94
N SER A 504 16.18 15.96 -2.63
CA SER A 504 14.96 16.15 -3.42
C SER A 504 15.28 16.45 -4.88
N THR A 505 16.29 17.28 -5.17
CA THR A 505 16.77 17.56 -6.53
C THR A 505 17.20 16.30 -7.27
N ALA A 506 17.99 15.42 -6.62
CA ALA A 506 18.42 14.18 -7.26
C ALA A 506 17.22 13.26 -7.57
N ILE A 507 16.23 13.20 -6.68
CA ILE A 507 14.99 12.44 -6.89
C ILE A 507 14.21 13.02 -8.08
N ILE A 508 14.05 14.35 -8.15
CA ILE A 508 13.36 15.04 -9.25
C ILE A 508 14.05 14.73 -10.59
N ASP A 509 15.37 14.89 -10.65
CA ASP A 509 16.14 14.61 -11.87
C ASP A 509 16.10 13.14 -12.26
N GLY A 510 16.06 12.23 -11.28
CA GLY A 510 15.85 10.81 -11.51
C GLY A 510 14.48 10.50 -12.13
N ILE A 511 13.42 11.14 -11.63
CA ILE A 511 12.06 11.02 -12.21
C ILE A 511 12.04 11.54 -13.65
N LEU A 512 12.62 12.72 -13.88
CA LEU A 512 12.70 13.31 -15.22
C LEU A 512 13.50 12.42 -16.18
N TYR A 513 14.61 11.83 -15.72
CA TYR A 513 15.35 10.86 -16.52
C TYR A 513 14.48 9.67 -16.90
N ALA A 514 13.77 9.06 -15.94
CA ALA A 514 12.87 7.93 -16.21
C ALA A 514 11.80 8.27 -17.25
N ILE A 515 11.12 9.41 -17.06
CA ILE A 515 10.07 9.90 -17.95
C ILE A 515 10.59 10.10 -19.38
N ASN A 516 11.79 10.64 -19.53
CA ASN A 516 12.35 11.00 -20.83
C ASN A 516 13.09 9.84 -21.52
N ASN A 517 13.41 8.77 -20.79
CA ASN A 517 14.19 7.65 -21.32
C ASN A 517 13.38 6.36 -21.54
N GLY A 518 12.06 6.44 -21.49
CA GLY A 518 11.15 5.38 -21.90
C GLY A 518 10.82 4.38 -20.79
N ALA A 519 10.75 4.83 -19.54
CA ALA A 519 10.17 4.03 -18.46
C ALA A 519 8.66 3.85 -18.67
N ASP A 520 8.14 2.66 -18.39
CA ASP A 520 6.71 2.36 -18.39
C ASP A 520 6.10 2.37 -16.98
N VAL A 521 6.91 2.01 -15.99
CA VAL A 521 6.59 1.99 -14.57
C VAL A 521 7.82 2.47 -13.81
N VAL A 522 7.63 3.36 -12.83
CA VAL A 522 8.70 3.94 -12.01
C VAL A 522 8.45 3.61 -10.55
N ASN A 523 9.40 2.93 -9.91
CA ASN A 523 9.39 2.67 -8.47
C ASN A 523 10.24 3.70 -7.74
N ILE A 524 9.69 4.32 -6.71
CA ILE A 524 10.39 5.21 -5.79
C ILE A 524 10.13 4.71 -4.37
N SER A 525 11.06 3.91 -3.86
CA SER A 525 11.00 3.34 -2.51
C SER A 525 11.63 4.27 -1.46
N LEU A 526 11.43 5.57 -1.65
CA LEU A 526 12.02 6.66 -0.87
C LEU A 526 10.89 7.54 -0.32
N GLY A 527 11.16 8.26 0.77
CA GLY A 527 10.22 9.22 1.35
C GLY A 527 10.86 10.01 2.48
N LEU A 528 10.19 11.08 2.90
CA LEU A 528 10.69 11.91 3.99
C LEU A 528 10.67 11.16 5.32
N VAL A 529 11.75 11.32 6.10
CA VAL A 529 11.77 10.92 7.50
C VAL A 529 11.20 12.07 8.33
N MET A 530 9.98 11.89 8.82
CA MET A 530 9.35 12.85 9.73
C MET A 530 10.10 12.94 11.08
N PRO A 531 10.36 14.15 11.61
CA PRO A 531 10.92 14.30 12.95
C PRO A 531 10.01 13.71 14.03
N THR A 532 10.57 13.21 15.14
CA THR A 532 9.82 12.60 16.24
C THR A 532 8.69 13.48 16.77
N ARG A 533 8.89 14.80 16.80
CA ARG A 533 7.85 15.76 17.20
C ARG A 533 6.61 15.68 16.30
N VAL A 534 6.79 15.44 15.00
CA VAL A 534 5.71 15.32 14.01
C VAL A 534 5.03 13.96 14.12
N THR A 535 5.81 12.89 14.31
CA THR A 535 5.25 11.54 14.42
C THR A 535 4.39 11.33 15.66
N LYS A 536 4.63 12.11 16.72
CA LYS A 536 3.84 12.10 17.96
C LYS A 536 2.59 13.00 17.91
N LEU A 537 2.36 13.76 16.83
CA LEU A 537 1.20 14.64 16.75
C LEU A 537 -0.11 13.86 16.65
N PRO A 538 -1.22 14.36 17.25
CA PRO A 538 -2.53 13.76 17.07
C PRO A 538 -2.94 13.71 15.58
N PRO A 539 -3.69 12.68 15.12
CA PRO A 539 -4.11 12.56 13.73
C PRO A 539 -4.85 13.79 13.19
N GLN A 540 -5.58 14.51 14.05
CA GLN A 540 -6.26 15.74 13.66
C GLN A 540 -5.27 16.86 13.29
N THR A 541 -4.22 17.06 14.08
CA THR A 541 -3.16 18.02 13.78
C THR A 541 -2.37 17.61 12.55
N GLN A 542 -2.15 16.31 12.33
CA GLN A 542 -1.55 15.83 11.09
C GLN A 542 -2.42 16.19 9.87
N ARG A 543 -3.75 16.03 9.94
CA ARG A 543 -4.67 16.50 8.88
C ARG A 543 -4.56 17.99 8.62
N GLU A 544 -4.46 18.79 9.68
CA GLU A 544 -4.31 20.26 9.56
C GLU A 544 -2.98 20.64 8.89
N ILE A 545 -1.89 19.93 9.20
CA ILE A 545 -0.60 20.12 8.50
C ILE A 545 -0.76 19.78 7.02
N ILE A 546 -1.38 18.64 6.70
CA ILE A 546 -1.62 18.20 5.32
C ILE A 546 -2.48 19.22 4.57
N ALA A 547 -3.49 19.79 5.23
CA ALA A 547 -4.41 20.73 4.62
C ALA A 547 -3.80 22.12 4.37
N ASN A 548 -2.80 22.55 5.16
CA ASN A 548 -2.36 23.96 5.16
C ASN A 548 -0.87 24.18 4.83
N TYR A 549 -0.01 23.17 4.96
CA TYR A 549 1.46 23.35 4.84
C TYR A 549 2.02 22.68 3.59
N TYR A 550 3.16 23.20 3.11
CA TYR A 550 3.93 22.69 1.96
C TYR A 550 3.13 22.63 0.65
N LYS A 551 2.23 23.60 0.42
CA LYS A 551 1.32 23.61 -0.74
C LYS A 551 2.01 23.88 -2.07
N ASP A 552 3.04 24.72 -2.08
CA ASP A 552 3.83 24.95 -3.30
C ASP A 552 4.63 23.69 -3.69
N GLU A 553 5.19 23.00 -2.69
CA GLU A 553 5.90 21.73 -2.91
C GLU A 553 4.93 20.63 -3.37
N GLU A 554 3.74 20.52 -2.76
CA GLU A 554 2.67 19.64 -3.23
C GLU A 554 2.27 19.92 -4.68
N ALA A 555 2.08 21.20 -5.04
CA ALA A 555 1.76 21.59 -6.40
C ALA A 555 2.86 21.20 -7.39
N PHE A 556 4.13 21.42 -7.02
CA PHE A 556 5.28 21.02 -7.84
C PHE A 556 5.33 19.50 -8.05
N TRP A 557 5.23 18.70 -6.98
CA TRP A 557 5.20 17.23 -7.09
C TRP A 557 4.03 16.78 -7.95
N ASN A 558 2.87 17.42 -7.82
CA ASN A 558 1.71 17.10 -8.63
C ASN A 558 1.95 17.33 -10.13
N GLU A 559 2.52 18.49 -10.51
CA GLU A 559 2.86 18.77 -11.92
C GLU A 559 3.89 17.78 -12.46
N LEU A 560 4.92 17.44 -11.66
CA LEU A 560 5.93 16.45 -12.06
C LEU A 560 5.32 15.06 -12.29
N PHE A 561 4.47 14.58 -11.38
CA PHE A 561 3.82 13.27 -11.54
C PHE A 561 2.75 13.28 -12.63
N LYS A 562 2.09 14.41 -12.85
CA LYS A 562 1.17 14.60 -13.98
C LYS A 562 1.90 14.42 -15.32
N ASN A 563 3.14 14.89 -15.45
CA ASN A 563 3.95 14.68 -16.67
C ASN A 563 4.20 13.18 -16.96
N ALA A 564 4.39 12.36 -15.92
CA ALA A 564 4.48 10.90 -16.08
C ALA A 564 3.12 10.30 -16.49
N TYR A 565 2.05 10.71 -15.80
CA TYR A 565 0.68 10.27 -16.04
C TYR A 565 0.22 10.55 -17.48
N ASP A 566 0.46 11.75 -18.02
CA ASP A 566 0.08 12.15 -19.38
C ASP A 566 0.77 11.29 -20.46
N LYS A 567 1.91 10.67 -20.11
CA LYS A 567 2.68 9.74 -20.96
C LYS A 567 2.33 8.26 -20.69
N ASN A 568 1.28 7.99 -19.90
CA ASN A 568 0.89 6.66 -19.44
C ASN A 568 2.01 5.90 -18.68
N ILE A 569 2.86 6.65 -17.97
CA ILE A 569 3.90 6.11 -17.10
C ILE A 569 3.34 6.06 -15.68
N VAL A 570 3.38 4.88 -15.06
CA VAL A 570 2.84 4.70 -13.71
C VAL A 570 3.95 4.88 -12.68
N VAL A 571 3.80 5.85 -11.78
CA VAL A 571 4.73 6.08 -10.67
C VAL A 571 4.19 5.44 -9.39
N VAL A 572 5.02 4.63 -8.74
CA VAL A 572 4.70 3.88 -7.52
C VAL A 572 5.61 4.37 -6.39
N LEU A 573 5.00 4.86 -5.31
CA LEU A 573 5.67 5.41 -4.14
C LEU A 573 5.50 4.47 -2.94
N ALA A 574 6.57 4.27 -2.17
CA ALA A 574 6.47 3.68 -0.84
C ALA A 574 5.75 4.64 0.12
N GLY A 575 4.81 4.15 0.92
CA GLY A 575 3.97 5.01 1.76
C GLY A 575 4.64 5.60 3.00
N GLY A 576 5.81 5.12 3.40
CA GLY A 576 6.56 5.57 4.59
C GLY A 576 6.36 4.69 5.83
N ASN A 577 7.32 4.76 6.77
CA ASN A 577 7.54 3.76 7.82
C ASN A 577 7.47 4.31 9.26
N GLN A 578 6.57 5.27 9.53
CA GLN A 578 6.54 6.00 10.80
C GLN A 578 5.19 5.94 11.51
N ASN A 579 4.23 5.18 10.97
CA ASN A 579 2.86 5.05 11.48
C ASN A 579 2.15 6.40 11.63
N VAL A 580 2.29 7.26 10.62
CA VAL A 580 1.65 8.58 10.54
C VAL A 580 0.74 8.67 9.30
N MET A 581 0.03 9.79 9.17
CA MET A 581 -0.70 10.09 7.95
C MET A 581 0.26 10.23 6.76
N ILE A 582 0.01 9.44 5.72
CA ILE A 582 0.87 9.36 4.52
C ILE A 582 1.04 10.72 3.84
N GLY A 583 0.01 11.58 3.87
CA GLY A 583 0.06 12.90 3.25
C GLY A 583 0.94 13.91 3.96
N LEU A 584 1.53 13.60 5.13
CA LEU A 584 2.48 14.51 5.77
C LEU A 584 3.68 14.79 4.85
N ASP A 585 4.07 13.83 4.03
CA ASP A 585 5.03 14.01 2.94
C ASP A 585 4.29 14.60 1.72
N PRO A 586 4.61 15.83 1.28
CA PRO A 586 3.94 16.47 0.15
C PRO A 586 4.09 15.72 -1.17
N MET A 587 5.15 14.91 -1.34
CA MET A 587 5.33 14.05 -2.53
C MET A 587 4.21 12.99 -2.65
N GLN A 588 3.64 12.56 -1.53
CA GLN A 588 2.61 11.52 -1.49
C GLN A 588 1.21 12.02 -1.88
N ARG A 589 1.04 13.35 -2.00
CA ARG A 589 -0.27 13.99 -2.15
C ARG A 589 -0.85 13.98 -3.55
N SER A 590 -0.03 13.74 -4.57
CA SER A 590 -0.51 13.73 -5.94
C SER A 590 -1.50 12.56 -6.19
N PRO A 591 -2.63 12.80 -6.87
CA PRO A 591 -3.53 11.74 -7.31
C PRO A 591 -2.96 10.91 -8.48
N HIS A 592 -1.87 11.36 -9.11
CA HIS A 592 -1.27 10.74 -10.31
C HIS A 592 -0.26 9.62 -9.99
N THR A 593 -0.17 9.20 -8.72
CA THR A 593 0.77 8.17 -8.26
C THR A 593 0.06 7.08 -7.45
N VAL A 594 0.62 5.87 -7.47
CA VAL A 594 0.21 4.75 -6.61
C VAL A 594 0.99 4.79 -5.32
N LYS A 595 0.33 5.02 -4.19
CA LYS A 595 0.96 5.01 -2.86
C LYS A 595 0.74 3.68 -2.18
N VAL A 596 1.83 3.00 -1.82
CA VAL A 596 1.81 1.61 -1.35
C VAL A 596 2.10 1.51 0.14
N SER A 597 1.10 1.06 0.90
CA SER A 597 1.24 0.70 2.31
C SER A 597 1.71 -0.75 2.49
N ALA A 598 2.29 -1.06 3.64
CA ALA A 598 2.86 -2.37 3.94
C ALA A 598 1.94 -3.21 4.84
N VAL A 599 1.85 -4.50 4.56
CA VAL A 599 1.18 -5.49 5.42
C VAL A 599 2.12 -6.59 5.89
N ASP A 600 1.79 -7.15 7.06
CA ASP A 600 2.44 -8.34 7.60
C ASP A 600 1.84 -9.64 7.01
N PRO A 601 2.47 -10.82 7.25
CA PRO A 601 1.95 -12.10 6.75
C PRO A 601 0.51 -12.44 7.17
N ARG A 602 0.01 -11.80 8.24
CA ARG A 602 -1.31 -12.02 8.84
C ARG A 602 -2.38 -11.03 8.32
N ASN A 603 -2.12 -10.31 7.23
CA ASN A 603 -3.00 -9.26 6.68
C ASN A 603 -3.19 -8.04 7.59
N ASN A 604 -2.34 -7.85 8.59
CA ASN A 604 -2.41 -6.63 9.37
C ASN A 604 -1.63 -5.54 8.64
N LYS A 605 -2.10 -4.29 8.73
CA LYS A 605 -1.24 -3.13 8.47
C LYS A 605 0.05 -3.32 9.27
N ALA A 606 1.21 -3.24 8.62
CA ALA A 606 2.48 -3.28 9.33
C ALA A 606 2.52 -2.14 10.36
N SER A 607 3.07 -2.40 11.55
CA SER A 607 3.04 -1.44 12.66
C SER A 607 3.64 -0.09 12.28
N PHE A 608 4.68 -0.10 11.44
CA PHE A 608 5.35 1.09 10.92
C PHE A 608 4.65 1.74 9.72
N SER A 609 3.77 1.04 8.99
CA SER A 609 3.23 1.58 7.73
C SER A 609 2.42 2.85 7.99
N ASN A 610 2.75 3.92 7.28
CA ASN A 610 1.89 5.09 7.20
C ASN A 610 0.53 4.73 6.57
N TYR A 611 -0.47 5.56 6.86
CA TYR A 611 -1.88 5.30 6.58
C TYR A 611 -2.66 6.58 6.24
N GLY A 612 -3.94 6.45 5.90
CA GLY A 612 -4.85 7.55 5.60
C GLY A 612 -5.25 7.58 4.13
N ASP A 613 -6.14 8.51 3.80
CA ASP A 613 -6.94 8.50 2.55
C ASP A 613 -6.11 8.61 1.26
N GLN A 614 -4.86 9.06 1.33
CA GLN A 614 -3.97 9.06 0.17
C GLN A 614 -3.30 7.71 -0.10
N SER A 615 -3.43 6.73 0.79
CA SER A 615 -2.97 5.36 0.51
C SER A 615 -3.79 4.79 -0.64
N THR A 616 -3.15 4.22 -1.66
CA THR A 616 -3.87 3.69 -2.83
C THR A 616 -4.21 2.21 -2.64
N LEU A 617 -3.23 1.42 -2.23
CA LEU A 617 -3.34 -0.02 -2.03
C LEU A 617 -2.22 -0.51 -1.08
N SER A 618 -2.29 -1.77 -0.70
CA SER A 618 -1.33 -2.42 0.19
C SER A 618 -0.65 -3.60 -0.49
N ALA A 619 0.57 -3.90 -0.05
CA ALA A 619 1.33 -5.08 -0.46
C ALA A 619 2.17 -5.64 0.70
N PRO A 620 2.60 -6.91 0.62
CA PRO A 620 3.58 -7.49 1.54
C PRO A 620 4.80 -6.58 1.74
N GLY A 621 5.12 -6.24 3.00
CA GLY A 621 6.26 -5.37 3.31
C GLY A 621 6.99 -5.72 4.61
N VAL A 622 6.72 -6.87 5.21
CA VAL A 622 7.40 -7.34 6.43
C VAL A 622 8.14 -8.64 6.14
N ASP A 623 9.42 -8.70 6.48
CA ASP A 623 10.30 -9.85 6.26
C ASP A 623 10.27 -10.31 4.79
N ILE A 624 10.62 -9.39 3.89
CA ILE A 624 10.70 -9.64 2.45
C ILE A 624 12.12 -10.05 2.09
N TYR A 625 12.28 -11.29 1.64
CA TYR A 625 13.56 -11.84 1.20
C TYR A 625 13.89 -11.38 -0.22
N SER A 626 15.05 -10.76 -0.43
CA SER A 626 15.51 -10.36 -1.77
C SER A 626 17.02 -10.11 -1.81
N SER A 627 17.51 -9.71 -2.99
CA SER A 627 18.92 -9.47 -3.28
C SER A 627 19.54 -8.35 -2.45
N LEU A 628 20.81 -8.49 -2.16
CA LEU A 628 21.67 -7.48 -1.56
C LEU A 628 23.00 -7.44 -2.32
N PRO A 629 23.73 -6.32 -2.28
CA PRO A 629 25.02 -6.23 -2.95
C PRO A 629 25.99 -7.35 -2.55
N LYS A 630 26.88 -7.68 -3.48
CA LYS A 630 27.90 -8.72 -3.39
C LYS A 630 27.31 -10.14 -3.38
N ASN A 631 26.35 -10.40 -4.27
CA ASN A 631 25.69 -11.70 -4.46
C ASN A 631 25.07 -12.26 -3.17
N ARG A 632 24.47 -11.39 -2.34
CA ARG A 632 23.86 -11.77 -1.06
C ARG A 632 22.35 -11.67 -1.15
N TYR A 633 21.68 -12.27 -0.19
CA TYR A 633 20.23 -12.19 -0.04
C TYR A 633 19.87 -12.08 1.43
N ASN A 634 18.89 -11.25 1.77
CA ASN A 634 18.40 -11.14 3.16
C ASN A 634 16.97 -10.58 3.22
N TYR A 635 16.41 -10.61 4.42
CA TYR A 635 15.10 -10.04 4.73
C TYR A 635 15.22 -8.55 5.06
N LEU A 636 14.36 -7.74 4.45
CA LEU A 636 14.12 -6.35 4.85
C LEU A 636 12.61 -6.13 5.08
N SER A 637 12.29 -5.12 5.90
CA SER A 637 10.92 -4.71 6.21
C SER A 637 10.75 -3.22 5.93
N GLY A 638 9.67 -2.86 5.25
CA GLY A 638 9.33 -1.48 4.92
C GLY A 638 8.25 -1.39 3.85
N THR A 639 7.58 -0.24 3.77
CA THR A 639 6.80 0.14 2.59
C THR A 639 7.67 0.18 1.32
N SER A 640 8.98 0.40 1.49
CA SER A 640 10.00 0.28 0.45
C SER A 640 10.12 -1.13 -0.17
N MET A 641 9.70 -2.18 0.55
CA MET A 641 9.61 -3.54 0.02
C MET A 641 8.22 -3.84 -0.55
N ALA A 642 7.17 -3.18 -0.07
CA ALA A 642 5.82 -3.31 -0.62
C ALA A 642 5.65 -2.62 -1.98
N ALA A 643 6.23 -1.43 -2.16
CA ALA A 643 6.21 -0.67 -3.41
C ALA A 643 6.71 -1.49 -4.63
N PRO A 644 7.88 -2.16 -4.60
CA PRO A 644 8.38 -2.92 -5.73
C PRO A 644 7.54 -4.16 -6.05
N VAL A 645 6.82 -4.73 -5.07
CA VAL A 645 5.83 -5.78 -5.33
C VAL A 645 4.74 -5.25 -6.26
N VAL A 646 4.20 -4.08 -5.96
CA VAL A 646 3.17 -3.42 -6.77
C VAL A 646 3.73 -2.96 -8.11
N THR A 647 4.93 -2.39 -8.14
CA THR A 647 5.62 -2.00 -9.37
C THR A 647 5.71 -3.18 -10.35
N GLY A 648 6.18 -4.34 -9.88
CA GLY A 648 6.24 -5.53 -10.72
C GLY A 648 4.85 -6.02 -11.13
N SER A 649 3.85 -5.97 -10.25
CA SER A 649 2.47 -6.30 -10.60
C SER A 649 1.90 -5.41 -11.72
N ILE A 650 2.15 -4.10 -11.66
CA ILE A 650 1.75 -3.15 -12.71
C ILE A 650 2.48 -3.44 -14.01
N ALA A 651 3.78 -3.78 -13.95
CA ALA A 651 4.53 -4.18 -15.12
C ALA A 651 3.96 -5.44 -15.79
N LEU A 652 3.52 -6.44 -14.99
CA LEU A 652 2.81 -7.61 -15.53
C LEU A 652 1.47 -7.24 -16.16
N LEU A 653 0.67 -6.38 -15.53
CA LEU A 653 -0.59 -5.90 -16.10
C LEU A 653 -0.38 -5.20 -17.45
N LYS A 654 0.60 -4.28 -17.53
CA LYS A 654 0.98 -3.63 -18.80
C LYS A 654 1.57 -4.62 -19.81
N SER A 655 2.16 -5.74 -19.37
CA SER A 655 2.65 -6.81 -20.26
C SER A 655 1.50 -7.57 -20.90
N ALA A 656 0.43 -7.81 -20.15
CA ALA A 656 -0.79 -8.42 -20.66
C ALA A 656 -1.59 -7.46 -21.54
N ASN A 657 -1.62 -6.17 -21.20
CA ASN A 657 -2.31 -5.13 -21.95
C ASN A 657 -1.59 -3.78 -21.84
N ARG A 658 -0.79 -3.45 -22.86
CA ARG A 658 -0.02 -2.20 -22.97
C ARG A 658 -0.87 -0.92 -22.94
N ALA A 659 -2.16 -1.01 -23.32
CA ALA A 659 -3.05 0.13 -23.45
C ALA A 659 -3.78 0.49 -22.15
N MET A 660 -3.60 -0.27 -21.06
CA MET A 660 -4.22 0.05 -19.78
C MET A 660 -3.80 1.44 -19.30
N SER A 661 -4.79 2.23 -18.90
CA SER A 661 -4.58 3.54 -18.30
C SER A 661 -4.26 3.41 -16.81
N PHE A 662 -3.61 4.43 -16.24
CA PHE A 662 -3.36 4.49 -14.79
C PHE A 662 -4.64 4.26 -13.93
N PRO A 663 -5.78 4.93 -14.19
CA PRO A 663 -7.00 4.67 -13.43
C PRO A 663 -7.51 3.23 -13.56
N ASP A 664 -7.49 2.66 -14.77
CA ASP A 664 -7.91 1.25 -14.98
C ASP A 664 -7.04 0.27 -14.19
N ILE A 665 -5.73 0.53 -14.10
CA ILE A 665 -4.79 -0.28 -13.33
C ILE A 665 -5.11 -0.20 -11.83
N VAL A 666 -5.30 1.01 -11.30
CA VAL A 666 -5.62 1.23 -9.89
C VAL A 666 -6.96 0.61 -9.52
N ASP A 667 -8.01 0.88 -10.29
CA ASP A 667 -9.34 0.31 -10.09
C ASP A 667 -9.32 -1.21 -10.10
N LEU A 668 -8.56 -1.81 -11.02
CA LEU A 668 -8.45 -3.25 -11.14
C LEU A 668 -7.76 -3.84 -9.90
N LEU A 669 -6.60 -3.30 -9.51
CA LEU A 669 -5.85 -3.78 -8.35
C LEU A 669 -6.63 -3.59 -7.03
N GLN A 670 -7.41 -2.51 -6.91
CA GLN A 670 -8.24 -2.26 -5.74
C GLN A 670 -9.45 -3.20 -5.68
N SER A 671 -10.13 -3.42 -6.82
CA SER A 671 -11.36 -4.22 -6.89
C SER A 671 -11.12 -5.73 -6.77
N THR A 672 -9.96 -6.23 -7.20
CA THR A 672 -9.56 -7.64 -6.98
C THR A 672 -8.83 -7.86 -5.66
N GLY A 673 -8.39 -6.78 -5.01
CA GLY A 673 -7.65 -6.86 -3.76
C GLY A 673 -8.50 -7.34 -2.57
N ILE A 674 -7.83 -7.92 -1.57
CA ILE A 674 -8.47 -8.36 -0.33
C ILE A 674 -8.32 -7.31 0.80
N PRO A 675 -9.28 -7.22 1.73
CA PRO A 675 -9.24 -6.23 2.80
C PRO A 675 -8.07 -6.43 3.77
N VAL A 676 -7.57 -5.32 4.32
CA VAL A 676 -6.51 -5.29 5.35
C VAL A 676 -7.12 -5.12 6.73
N ASN A 677 -6.60 -5.84 7.72
CA ASN A 677 -6.88 -5.54 9.12
C ASN A 677 -6.07 -4.32 9.58
N ASN A 678 -6.71 -3.16 9.69
CA ASN A 678 -6.03 -1.90 9.83
C ASN A 678 -6.48 -1.04 11.03
N ARG A 679 -7.40 -1.56 11.87
CA ARG A 679 -7.90 -0.93 13.11
C ARG A 679 -8.24 0.57 12.97
N GLY A 680 -8.86 0.96 11.85
CA GLY A 680 -9.27 2.35 11.59
C GLY A 680 -8.23 3.24 10.90
N SER A 681 -7.08 2.67 10.51
CA SER A 681 -6.01 3.34 9.76
C SER A 681 -6.02 2.89 8.30
N TYR A 682 -6.78 3.55 7.42
CA TYR A 682 -6.94 3.12 6.02
C TYR A 682 -5.60 2.97 5.27
N VAL A 683 -5.42 1.87 4.53
CA VAL A 683 -4.20 1.55 3.78
C VAL A 683 -4.47 0.90 2.41
N GLY A 684 -5.72 0.91 1.97
CA GLY A 684 -6.17 0.19 0.77
C GLY A 684 -6.12 -1.34 0.91
N ASN A 685 -6.53 -2.04 -0.14
CA ASN A 685 -6.60 -3.50 -0.19
C ASN A 685 -5.24 -4.12 -0.55
N ILE A 686 -4.99 -5.36 -0.11
CA ILE A 686 -3.84 -6.16 -0.53
C ILE A 686 -4.08 -6.67 -1.94
N ILE A 687 -3.20 -6.35 -2.87
CA ILE A 687 -3.34 -6.76 -4.28
C ILE A 687 -3.44 -8.29 -4.44
N GLN A 688 -4.27 -8.76 -5.38
CA GLN A 688 -4.34 -10.16 -5.83
C GLN A 688 -4.14 -10.22 -7.34
N LEU A 689 -2.99 -10.74 -7.75
CA LEU A 689 -2.45 -10.55 -9.09
C LEU A 689 -3.02 -11.55 -10.11
N ASP A 690 -3.33 -12.78 -9.69
CA ASP A 690 -3.98 -13.81 -10.50
C ASP A 690 -5.32 -13.31 -11.08
N GLN A 691 -6.17 -12.73 -10.22
CA GLN A 691 -7.46 -12.19 -10.61
C GLN A 691 -7.31 -10.96 -11.50
N ALA A 692 -6.39 -10.05 -11.13
CA ALA A 692 -6.15 -8.83 -11.90
C ALA A 692 -5.64 -9.15 -13.32
N LEU A 693 -4.64 -10.04 -13.45
CA LEU A 693 -4.12 -10.44 -14.76
C LEU A 693 -5.12 -11.24 -15.58
N GLY A 694 -5.91 -12.11 -14.96
CA GLY A 694 -6.96 -12.86 -15.64
C GLY A 694 -8.02 -11.96 -16.27
N ILE A 695 -8.31 -10.79 -15.66
CA ILE A 695 -9.19 -9.76 -16.22
C ILE A 695 -8.46 -8.95 -17.28
N ALA A 696 -7.21 -8.53 -17.04
CA ALA A 696 -6.43 -7.73 -17.98
C ALA A 696 -6.21 -8.46 -19.32
N GLN A 697 -5.91 -9.76 -19.30
CA GLN A 697 -5.66 -10.58 -20.50
C GLN A 697 -6.88 -10.73 -21.40
N LYS A 698 -8.08 -10.86 -20.82
CA LYS A 698 -9.34 -11.00 -21.58
C LYS A 698 -9.76 -9.69 -22.25
N GLY A 699 -9.05 -8.60 -21.96
CA GLY A 699 -9.58 -7.24 -22.07
C GLY A 699 -10.71 -7.05 -21.07
N ARG A 700 -10.94 -5.81 -20.61
CA ARG A 700 -12.26 -5.49 -20.08
C ARG A 700 -13.23 -5.77 -21.24
N GLU A 701 -13.98 -6.89 -21.20
CA GLU A 701 -15.39 -6.78 -21.58
C GLU A 701 -15.83 -5.55 -20.80
N LYS A 702 -16.15 -4.46 -21.50
CA LYS A 702 -16.75 -3.30 -20.86
C LYS A 702 -17.89 -3.89 -20.06
N VAL A 703 -17.70 -4.02 -18.74
CA VAL A 703 -18.79 -4.36 -17.84
C VAL A 703 -19.86 -3.38 -18.27
N PRO A 704 -21.02 -3.86 -18.78
CA PRO A 704 -22.08 -2.95 -19.15
C PRO A 704 -22.17 -2.02 -17.98
N LYS A 705 -21.98 -0.72 -18.19
CA LYS A 705 -22.22 0.27 -17.14
C LYS A 705 -23.59 -0.15 -16.64
N VAL A 706 -23.62 -0.75 -15.45
CA VAL A 706 -24.88 -1.03 -14.82
C VAL A 706 -25.27 0.37 -14.43
N ASP A 707 -26.02 1.03 -15.32
CA ASP A 707 -26.89 2.10 -14.95
C ASP A 707 -27.80 1.45 -13.93
N CYS A 708 -27.33 1.43 -12.68
CA CYS A 708 -28.16 1.35 -11.51
C CYS A 708 -28.76 2.74 -11.47
N PRO A 709 -29.93 2.99 -12.07
CA PRO A 709 -30.46 4.33 -12.18
C PRO A 709 -30.72 4.86 -10.78
N ASP A 710 -30.93 3.98 -9.79
CA ASP A 710 -31.03 4.34 -8.38
C ASP A 710 -29.70 4.74 -7.74
N ALA A 711 -28.58 4.14 -8.15
CA ALA A 711 -27.24 4.54 -7.68
C ALA A 711 -26.78 5.81 -8.41
N GLN A 712 -26.99 5.89 -9.72
CA GLN A 712 -26.70 7.09 -10.51
C GLN A 712 -27.61 8.25 -10.08
N ARG A 713 -28.90 8.02 -9.82
CA ARG A 713 -29.81 9.02 -9.25
C ARG A 713 -29.43 9.41 -7.82
N LYS A 714 -28.93 8.48 -6.99
CA LYS A 714 -28.35 8.84 -5.68
C LYS A 714 -27.07 9.64 -5.82
N ILE A 715 -26.20 9.29 -6.76
CA ILE A 715 -24.97 10.03 -7.05
C ILE A 715 -25.33 11.41 -7.59
N ASP A 716 -26.29 11.53 -8.50
CA ASP A 716 -26.74 12.78 -9.09
C ASP A 716 -27.49 13.64 -8.06
N ASP A 717 -28.27 13.03 -7.16
CA ASP A 717 -28.93 13.71 -6.04
C ASP A 717 -27.89 14.16 -5.00
N LEU A 718 -26.88 13.34 -4.70
CA LEU A 718 -25.74 13.72 -3.86
C LEU A 718 -24.89 14.81 -4.53
N LEU A 719 -24.67 14.75 -5.84
CA LEU A 719 -23.93 15.76 -6.60
C LEU A 719 -24.74 17.05 -6.71
N GLN A 720 -26.08 16.99 -6.85
CA GLN A 720 -26.95 18.15 -6.74
C GLN A 720 -26.98 18.71 -5.32
N GLN A 721 -26.97 17.87 -4.29
CA GLN A 721 -26.85 18.31 -2.91
C GLN A 721 -25.48 18.93 -2.66
N ILE A 722 -24.40 18.37 -3.19
CA ILE A 722 -23.04 18.93 -3.12
C ILE A 722 -22.98 20.24 -3.91
N GLU A 723 -23.61 20.35 -5.08
CA GLU A 723 -23.59 21.57 -5.89
C GLU A 723 -24.51 22.65 -5.30
N LYS A 724 -25.60 22.25 -4.64
CA LYS A 724 -26.44 23.10 -3.81
C LYS A 724 -25.68 23.57 -2.57
N ILE A 725 -24.97 22.67 -1.88
CA ILE A 725 -24.06 23.00 -0.77
C ILE A 725 -22.94 23.92 -1.26
N LYS A 726 -22.37 23.70 -2.45
CA LYS A 726 -21.37 24.59 -3.05
C LYS A 726 -21.95 25.92 -3.50
N GLN A 727 -23.21 25.99 -3.94
CA GLN A 727 -23.92 27.25 -4.24
C GLN A 727 -24.35 27.98 -2.95
N ASP A 728 -24.61 27.23 -1.89
CA ASP A 728 -24.90 27.75 -0.56
C ASP A 728 -23.60 28.23 0.11
N CYS A 729 -22.47 27.55 -0.10
CA CYS A 729 -21.11 27.98 0.27
C CYS A 729 -20.55 29.09 -0.63
N LYS A 730 -20.88 29.13 -1.93
CA LYS A 730 -20.53 30.27 -2.82
C LYS A 730 -21.38 31.51 -2.54
N ARG A 731 -22.48 31.38 -1.79
CA ARG A 731 -23.23 32.50 -1.21
C ARG A 731 -22.64 32.99 0.12
N GLU A 732 -21.57 32.38 0.63
CA GLU A 732 -20.90 32.79 1.88
C GLU A 732 -19.85 33.90 1.68
N GLU A 733 -20.15 34.90 0.86
CA GLU A 733 -19.67 36.25 1.15
C GLU A 733 -20.78 36.98 1.92
N LEU A 734 -20.67 36.95 3.27
CA LEU A 734 -21.42 37.76 4.26
C LEU A 734 -22.84 37.32 4.67
N THR A 735 -23.07 36.07 5.10
CA THR A 735 -24.38 35.63 5.66
C THR A 735 -24.32 35.05 7.08
N GLY A 736 -23.59 35.69 7.99
CA GLY A 736 -23.86 35.53 9.43
C GLY A 736 -24.82 36.63 9.91
N ASP A 737 -25.69 36.33 10.90
CA ASP A 737 -26.52 37.36 11.53
C ASP A 737 -25.60 38.42 12.14
N THR A 738 -25.79 39.69 11.78
CA THR A 738 -25.05 40.80 12.40
C THR A 738 -25.58 41.02 13.82
N LEU A 739 -24.69 41.21 14.80
CA LEU A 739 -25.04 41.41 16.21
C LEU A 739 -26.10 42.52 16.32
N ARG A 740 -27.16 42.28 17.09
CA ARG A 740 -28.18 43.29 17.40
C ARG A 740 -28.11 43.66 18.87
N ILE A 741 -28.19 44.96 19.18
CA ILE A 741 -28.19 45.44 20.56
C ILE A 741 -29.64 45.62 21.00
N PRO A 742 -30.06 45.08 22.16
CA PRO A 742 -31.40 45.27 22.69
C PRO A 742 -31.73 46.76 22.83
N THR A 743 -32.87 47.17 22.29
CA THR A 743 -33.37 48.56 22.37
C THR A 743 -34.45 48.75 23.44
N ASN A 744 -34.79 47.68 24.18
CA ASN A 744 -35.80 47.73 25.24
C ASN A 744 -35.22 48.43 26.48
N PRO A 745 -35.83 49.54 26.98
CA PRO A 745 -35.39 50.22 28.20
C PRO A 745 -35.44 49.34 29.47
N ASP A 746 -36.23 48.26 29.47
CA ASP A 746 -36.35 47.32 30.60
C ASP A 746 -35.37 46.12 30.52
N PHE A 747 -34.42 46.14 29.58
CA PHE A 747 -33.45 45.05 29.41
C PHE A 747 -32.45 45.01 30.59
N ASP A 748 -32.28 43.81 31.17
CA ASP A 748 -31.31 43.59 32.25
C ASP A 748 -29.88 43.83 31.75
N LYS A 749 -29.18 44.77 32.40
CA LYS A 749 -27.83 45.19 31.99
C LYS A 749 -26.76 44.14 32.29
N GLU A 750 -27.11 43.09 33.03
CA GLU A 750 -26.22 41.96 33.34
C GLU A 750 -26.49 40.71 32.47
N ASP A 751 -27.54 40.71 31.62
CA ASP A 751 -27.82 39.59 30.71
C ASP A 751 -27.19 39.79 29.33
N PHE A 752 -26.03 39.16 29.12
CA PHE A 752 -25.33 39.16 27.84
C PHE A 752 -25.81 38.08 26.87
N GLY A 753 -26.93 37.39 27.16
CA GLY A 753 -27.50 36.33 26.35
C GLY A 753 -27.68 36.68 24.86
N PHE A 754 -28.00 37.94 24.56
CA PHE A 754 -28.16 38.43 23.18
C PHE A 754 -26.87 38.37 22.35
N ALA A 755 -25.71 38.46 23.00
CA ALA A 755 -24.39 38.50 22.36
C ALA A 755 -23.66 37.15 22.42
N VAL A 756 -24.16 36.15 23.17
CA VAL A 756 -23.45 34.87 23.34
C VAL A 756 -23.17 34.18 22.01
N GLY A 757 -21.92 33.74 21.85
CA GLY A 757 -21.45 32.99 20.69
C GLY A 757 -20.16 33.56 20.10
N ARG A 758 -19.75 32.98 18.97
CA ARG A 758 -18.56 33.38 18.23
C ARG A 758 -18.91 34.36 17.10
N TRP A 759 -18.16 35.44 16.99
CA TRP A 759 -18.37 36.53 16.06
C TRP A 759 -17.09 36.85 15.30
N LYS A 760 -17.24 37.18 14.01
CA LYS A 760 -16.17 37.67 13.14
C LYS A 760 -16.32 39.18 12.94
N SER A 761 -15.23 39.92 13.04
CA SER A 761 -15.18 41.31 12.58
C SER A 761 -15.24 41.37 11.05
N THR A 762 -16.01 42.30 10.48
CA THR A 762 -15.97 42.61 9.04
C THR A 762 -14.70 43.33 8.59
N THR A 763 -13.89 43.79 9.55
CA THR A 763 -12.61 44.50 9.33
C THR A 763 -11.46 43.70 9.94
N TYR A 764 -10.26 43.88 9.41
CA TYR A 764 -9.01 43.32 9.90
C TYR A 764 -8.10 44.44 10.43
N ILE A 765 -7.13 44.07 11.27
CA ILE A 765 -5.99 44.94 11.60
C ILE A 765 -4.76 44.50 10.79
N TYR A 766 -3.74 45.34 10.74
CA TYR A 766 -2.46 44.96 10.17
C TYR A 766 -1.45 44.71 11.28
N SER A 767 -0.62 43.68 11.11
CA SER A 767 0.50 43.47 12.00
C SER A 767 1.51 44.61 11.88
N VAL A 768 2.10 45.02 13.00
CA VAL A 768 3.09 46.12 13.02
C VAL A 768 4.48 45.63 12.57
N GLU A 769 4.73 44.32 12.63
CA GLU A 769 6.03 43.72 12.29
C GLU A 769 6.16 43.42 10.80
N ASP A 770 5.13 42.81 10.20
CA ASP A 770 5.16 42.26 8.84
C ASP A 770 4.13 42.91 7.89
N GLY A 771 3.21 43.74 8.41
CA GLY A 771 2.19 44.40 7.61
C GLY A 771 1.06 43.47 7.12
N GLU A 772 0.98 42.23 7.62
CA GLU A 772 -0.03 41.28 7.16
C GLU A 772 -1.42 41.54 7.77
N LYS A 773 -2.47 41.11 7.07
CA LYS A 773 -3.87 41.23 7.52
C LYS A 773 -4.17 40.21 8.61
N VAL A 774 -4.59 40.69 9.77
CA VAL A 774 -4.97 39.88 10.93
C VAL A 774 -6.47 39.95 11.14
N THR A 775 -7.10 38.77 11.10
CA THR A 775 -8.56 38.64 11.27
C THR A 775 -8.92 38.61 12.76
N ILE A 776 -10.01 39.30 13.13
CA ILE A 776 -10.44 39.44 14.51
C ILE A 776 -11.69 38.61 14.76
N TYR A 777 -11.63 37.76 15.79
CA TYR A 777 -12.74 36.97 16.29
C TYR A 777 -13.03 37.31 17.75
N PHE A 778 -14.30 37.21 18.13
CA PHE A 778 -14.76 37.43 19.48
C PHE A 778 -15.62 36.23 19.92
N ASP A 779 -15.31 35.67 21.08
CA ASP A 779 -16.15 34.68 21.76
C ASP A 779 -16.75 35.36 22.99
N PHE A 780 -18.07 35.58 23.00
CA PHE A 780 -18.75 36.23 24.14
C PHE A 780 -19.48 35.19 25.00
N PHE A 781 -19.32 35.33 26.32
CA PHE A 781 -19.91 34.46 27.33
C PHE A 781 -21.03 35.16 28.08
N LYS A 782 -21.96 34.38 28.65
CA LYS A 782 -23.18 34.91 29.30
C LYS A 782 -22.89 35.74 30.56
N ASN A 783 -21.77 35.49 31.22
CA ASN A 783 -21.35 36.10 32.48
C ASN A 783 -20.64 37.47 32.32
N GLY A 784 -20.77 38.12 31.16
CA GLY A 784 -20.15 39.43 30.93
C GLY A 784 -18.65 39.39 30.65
N THR A 785 -18.10 38.21 30.35
CA THR A 785 -16.71 38.07 29.88
C THR A 785 -16.66 37.54 28.46
N GLY A 786 -15.47 37.54 27.86
CA GLY A 786 -15.25 36.98 26.54
C GLY A 786 -13.78 36.71 26.25
N LYS A 787 -13.51 36.27 25.04
CA LYS A 787 -12.16 36.10 24.51
C LYS A 787 -12.06 36.74 23.14
N ILE A 788 -10.99 37.50 22.91
CA ILE A 788 -10.60 37.94 21.56
C ILE A 788 -9.57 36.96 21.00
N THR A 789 -9.74 36.57 19.75
CA THR A 789 -8.79 35.75 19.01
C THR A 789 -8.39 36.48 17.74
N LEU A 790 -7.11 36.82 17.64
CA LEU A 790 -6.49 37.42 16.46
C LEU A 790 -5.81 36.33 15.66
N VAL A 791 -6.19 36.18 14.39
CA VAL A 791 -5.72 35.11 13.51
C VAL A 791 -4.93 35.72 12.36
N GLU A 792 -3.64 35.40 12.30
CA GLU A 792 -2.75 35.76 11.21
C GLU A 792 -2.97 34.88 9.97
N PRO A 793 -2.52 35.28 8.76
CA PRO A 793 -2.67 34.48 7.53
C PRO A 793 -2.06 33.08 7.63
N ASN A 794 -0.98 32.94 8.40
CA ASN A 794 -0.32 31.67 8.69
C ASN A 794 -1.09 30.78 9.70
N GLY A 795 -2.27 31.22 10.17
CA GLY A 795 -3.10 30.52 11.14
C GLY A 795 -2.69 30.69 12.61
N ARG A 796 -1.62 31.44 12.90
CA ARG A 796 -1.20 31.74 14.28
C ARG A 796 -2.29 32.54 14.99
N GLN A 797 -2.65 32.06 16.18
CA GLN A 797 -3.70 32.65 17.00
C GLN A 797 -3.11 33.34 18.22
N CYS A 798 -3.55 34.57 18.44
CA CYS A 798 -3.16 35.37 19.59
C CYS A 798 -4.41 35.74 20.37
N THR A 799 -4.45 35.41 21.66
CA THR A 799 -5.68 35.51 22.45
C THR A 799 -5.52 36.40 23.67
N ALA A 800 -6.61 37.07 24.05
CA ALA A 800 -6.71 37.85 25.29
C ALA A 800 -8.14 37.79 25.83
N ASP A 801 -8.28 38.00 27.13
CA ASP A 801 -9.59 38.06 27.78
C ASP A 801 -10.27 39.42 27.57
N LEU A 802 -11.60 39.38 27.51
CA LEU A 802 -12.48 40.52 27.33
C LEU A 802 -13.40 40.70 28.54
N SER A 803 -13.73 41.94 28.86
CA SER A 803 -14.85 42.33 29.71
C SER A 803 -15.94 43.00 28.88
N LEU A 804 -17.21 42.72 29.19
CA LEU A 804 -18.37 43.22 28.46
C LEU A 804 -19.22 44.11 29.38
N ALA A 805 -19.73 45.21 28.83
CA ALA A 805 -20.64 46.10 29.56
C ALA A 805 -21.72 46.66 28.62
N LEU A 806 -22.96 46.73 29.09
CA LEU A 806 -24.07 47.37 28.39
C LEU A 806 -24.50 48.64 29.13
N LEU A 807 -24.07 49.80 28.64
CA LEU A 807 -24.32 51.10 29.27
C LEU A 807 -25.16 51.97 28.36
N SER A 808 -26.36 52.36 28.82
CA SER A 808 -27.25 53.29 28.10
C SER A 808 -27.51 52.90 26.63
N GLY A 809 -27.71 51.59 26.36
CA GLY A 809 -27.95 51.06 25.01
C GLY A 809 -26.69 50.96 24.13
N GLN A 810 -25.50 51.16 24.68
CA GLN A 810 -24.21 50.96 24.03
C GLN A 810 -23.52 49.71 24.59
N PHE A 811 -23.13 48.80 23.70
CA PHE A 811 -22.40 47.58 24.04
C PHE A 811 -20.90 47.83 23.95
N ASN A 812 -20.23 47.81 25.09
CA ASN A 812 -18.80 48.06 25.23
C ASN A 812 -18.07 46.74 25.47
N ILE A 813 -17.01 46.52 24.72
CA ILE A 813 -16.13 45.35 24.83
C ILE A 813 -14.74 45.89 25.14
N ASP A 814 -14.17 45.47 26.27
CA ASP A 814 -12.84 45.90 26.69
C ASP A 814 -11.85 44.74 26.65
N GLN A 815 -10.77 44.90 25.87
CA GLN A 815 -9.67 43.95 25.90
C GLN A 815 -8.76 44.26 27.10
N LEU A 816 -8.69 43.34 28.05
CA LEU A 816 -8.06 43.57 29.35
C LEU A 816 -6.52 43.62 29.25
N VAL A 817 -5.96 42.72 28.44
CA VAL A 817 -4.50 42.57 28.27
C VAL A 817 -4.12 42.46 26.80
N SER A 818 -2.82 42.57 26.50
CA SER A 818 -2.33 42.34 25.14
C SER A 818 -2.59 40.89 24.72
N ALA A 819 -3.06 40.68 23.49
CA ALA A 819 -3.30 39.33 23.01
C ALA A 819 -1.97 38.64 22.69
N THR A 820 -1.70 37.50 23.32
CA THR A 820 -0.43 36.77 23.18
C THR A 820 -0.61 35.52 22.32
N CYS A 821 0.34 35.28 21.43
CA CYS A 821 0.37 34.09 20.59
C CYS A 821 1.04 32.92 21.31
N LEU A 822 0.53 31.70 21.12
CA LEU A 822 1.26 30.48 21.52
C LEU A 822 2.55 30.35 20.68
N PRO A 823 3.67 29.86 21.26
CA PRO A 823 5.03 30.33 20.94
C PRO A 823 5.49 30.17 19.49
N PRO A 824 6.32 31.11 18.98
CA PRO A 824 7.08 32.15 19.70
C PRO A 824 6.28 33.43 20.08
N PRO A 825 6.73 34.23 21.07
CA PRO A 825 5.93 35.31 21.66
C PRO A 825 5.80 36.51 20.72
N LYS A 826 4.63 36.66 20.10
CA LYS A 826 4.15 37.90 19.46
C LYS A 826 2.94 38.42 20.23
N GLY A 827 2.80 39.74 20.33
CA GLY A 827 1.79 40.39 21.16
C GLY A 827 1.06 41.50 20.42
N TYR A 828 -0.26 41.56 20.55
CA TYR A 828 -1.09 42.62 19.97
C TYR A 828 -1.61 43.56 21.06
N ASN A 829 -1.42 44.86 20.85
CA ASN A 829 -1.88 45.89 21.80
C ASN A 829 -3.39 45.80 22.04
N PRO A 830 -3.85 46.08 23.27
CA PRO A 830 -5.26 46.00 23.60
C PRO A 830 -6.07 47.12 22.94
N TYR A 831 -7.34 46.81 22.64
CA TYR A 831 -8.33 47.73 22.09
C TYR A 831 -9.51 47.90 23.04
N THR A 832 -10.16 49.06 22.95
CA THR A 832 -11.57 49.22 23.38
C THR A 832 -12.46 49.13 22.15
N PHE A 833 -13.63 48.52 22.29
CA PHE A 833 -14.62 48.48 21.23
C PHE A 833 -15.96 49.01 21.73
N GLU A 834 -16.51 49.97 21.00
CA GLU A 834 -17.77 50.63 21.30
C GLU A 834 -18.78 50.35 20.20
N CYS A 835 -19.86 49.65 20.53
CA CYS A 835 -20.91 49.28 19.58
C CYS A 835 -22.22 49.99 19.90
N LYS A 836 -22.78 50.69 18.91
CA LYS A 836 -24.09 51.37 19.00
C LYS A 836 -25.08 50.77 18.02
N PRO A 837 -26.37 50.68 18.35
CA PRO A 837 -27.38 50.21 17.41
C PRO A 837 -27.59 51.24 16.29
N ASP A 838 -27.64 50.76 15.05
CA ASP A 838 -28.13 51.54 13.92
C ASP A 838 -29.67 51.66 13.93
N LYS A 839 -30.24 52.30 12.90
CA LYS A 839 -31.69 52.49 12.75
C LYS A 839 -32.51 51.19 12.73
N ASN A 840 -31.87 50.04 12.49
CA ASN A 840 -32.48 48.72 12.43
C ASN A 840 -32.06 47.83 13.63
N GLY A 841 -31.36 48.39 14.62
CA GLY A 841 -30.88 47.69 15.82
C GLY A 841 -29.57 46.91 15.65
N TYR A 842 -28.90 46.99 14.49
CA TYR A 842 -27.62 46.31 14.28
C TYR A 842 -26.46 47.06 14.93
N ALA A 843 -25.55 46.33 15.55
CA ALA A 843 -24.36 46.87 16.19
C ALA A 843 -23.38 47.41 15.14
N GLU A 844 -23.18 48.73 15.14
CA GLU A 844 -22.06 49.38 14.47
C GLU A 844 -20.96 49.68 15.49
N CYS A 845 -19.82 49.02 15.31
CA CYS A 845 -18.73 49.04 16.27
C CYS A 845 -17.57 49.91 15.81
N ILE A 846 -16.93 50.55 16.78
CA ILE A 846 -15.71 51.33 16.61
C ILE A 846 -14.65 50.72 17.51
N ALA A 847 -13.54 50.29 16.93
CA ALA A 847 -12.37 49.85 17.66
C ALA A 847 -11.40 51.04 17.86
N GLN A 848 -10.86 51.18 19.06
CA GLN A 848 -9.86 52.18 19.41
C GLN A 848 -8.67 51.50 20.09
N ASN A 849 -7.48 51.63 19.51
CA ASN A 849 -6.27 51.07 20.12
C ASN A 849 -5.93 51.86 21.40
N LYS A 850 -5.70 51.17 22.53
CA LYS A 850 -5.41 51.80 23.83
C LYS A 850 -4.04 52.48 23.89
N LYS A 851 -3.08 52.10 23.02
CA LYS A 851 -1.72 52.66 23.01
C LYS A 851 -1.45 53.62 21.85
N ARG A 852 -2.23 53.56 20.76
CA ARG A 852 -2.05 54.40 19.57
C ARG A 852 -3.38 55.01 19.15
N ALA A 853 -3.67 56.22 19.62
CA ALA A 853 -4.94 56.91 19.38
C ALA A 853 -5.33 57.02 17.89
N ALA A 854 -4.34 57.12 16.99
CA ALA A 854 -4.58 57.19 15.54
C ALA A 854 -5.07 55.87 14.89
N ASN A 855 -4.99 54.73 15.58
CA ASN A 855 -5.41 53.44 15.05
C ASN A 855 -6.84 53.11 15.48
N ARG A 856 -7.79 53.70 14.74
CA ARG A 856 -9.25 53.60 14.97
C ARG A 856 -9.93 53.10 13.69
N PHE A 857 -10.81 52.11 13.81
CA PHE A 857 -11.53 51.56 12.66
C PHE A 857 -12.97 51.18 13.00
N LYS A 858 -13.83 51.19 11.98
CA LYS A 858 -15.23 50.76 12.07
C LYS A 858 -15.39 49.33 11.59
N PHE A 859 -16.29 48.58 12.20
CA PHE A 859 -16.59 47.21 11.83
C PHE A 859 -17.99 46.79 12.30
N LYS A 860 -18.48 45.67 11.77
CA LYS A 860 -19.66 44.96 12.26
C LYS A 860 -19.24 43.59 12.78
N LEU A 861 -20.04 43.04 13.68
CA LEU A 861 -19.85 41.70 14.24
C LEU A 861 -20.82 40.74 13.55
N VAL A 862 -20.29 39.77 12.82
CA VAL A 862 -21.05 38.79 12.04
C VAL A 862 -20.96 37.44 12.76
N LYS A 863 -22.11 36.85 13.12
CA LYS A 863 -22.15 35.59 13.86
C LYS A 863 -21.60 34.46 13.00
N ILE A 864 -20.69 33.68 13.56
CA ILE A 864 -20.20 32.44 12.95
C ILE A 864 -21.09 31.32 13.45
N LYS A 865 -21.74 30.60 12.53
CA LYS A 865 -22.63 29.48 12.85
C LYS A 865 -21.84 28.22 13.15
#